data_AF-E1F8A0-F1
#
_entry.id   AF-E1F8A0-F1
#
_cell.length_a   1.000
_cell.length_b   1.000
_cell.length_c   1.000
_cell.angle_alpha   90.00
_cell.angle_beta   90.00
_cell.angle_gamma   90.00
#
_symmetry.space_group_name_H-M   'P 1'
#
loop_
_entity.id
_entity.type
_entity.pdbx_description
1 polymer ?
#
loop_
_entity_poly.entity_id
_entity_poly.type
_entity_poly.pdbx_seq_one_letter_code
_entity_poly.pdbx_strand_id
1 'polypeptide(L)'
;MSDTQSTFNASYSKNDGREDSFFSLDHLLADQGDEIGKGIHGVVYSFRSDSSLVLKEILNDHISTSTFKMLLERLQVLTALKHPNIVDYQGVFETDISVYLKMKRYGTSLDAICRSYRRKKQTFPQKLIFSITRQVAMGLAHLHKYTGSNASGESVSSLVHGNLKPTNILANRDESDFVISDAGIYGDNLENFNSTLALVQMYMSPETLLHEQYLPASDIWSLGVILYELVTGTKIPFLKGDTPKNIFVEGWIPDLSEVKDPIFKAILEHIFILDPHARLTADELVGFLHESTPPACVTYMLTTRRLERDLKEYKKQIDSLSRDNLELRAQLANLVTPAAIPPVAAPVYHAVAGPSARKQTAKAQQGQGKPLCPPKLKPTTLTKLMAAARSNNVAAAKPLILSKTDVCAKDDLGMTALMHAARTQSLDVAKLLVYLERGMRDYTGKSALIHAAIDGRITMVKYLLEHEKTLSDVQGITALMYAVIYGHKKLVAVLKDEECKLQDNKGQTALMYAADNNNCGVISILAQYEAMMKDNNGHTAFMHALLRGHKEAAALLLQYDDPVDDVGRTALMRAVDEDNLDFLPFLIPLQKGLRTLGEETIGSYFVTGRTALMGASICNNLEAIRLLVEHEARIQDSNGYTALMFAAQAANYEATQILLPYEQGIRNTQGKTAAMLAEECNCREIIALMKPYRSEIDSLKGD
;
A
#
# COMPACT_ATOMS: atom_id res chain seq x y z
N MET A 1 -20.56 43.58 -8.02
CA MET A 1 -20.39 44.37 -9.26
C MET A 1 -18.94 44.81 -9.36
N SER A 2 -18.14 44.03 -10.08
CA SER A 2 -17.03 44.47 -10.94
C SER A 2 -16.44 43.19 -11.53
N ASP A 3 -16.83 42.96 -12.78
CA ASP A 3 -16.37 41.89 -13.64
C ASP A 3 -14.88 42.02 -13.92
N THR A 4 -14.14 40.92 -13.82
CA THR A 4 -12.89 40.73 -14.54
C THR A 4 -12.94 39.38 -15.26
N GLN A 5 -13.55 39.39 -16.44
CA GLN A 5 -13.30 38.42 -17.50
C GLN A 5 -11.84 38.55 -17.93
N SER A 6 -11.04 37.49 -17.76
CA SER A 6 -9.72 37.35 -18.36
C SER A 6 -9.84 36.41 -19.56
N THR A 7 -10.02 37.01 -20.73
CA THR A 7 -9.88 36.41 -22.05
C THR A 7 -8.44 35.96 -22.30
N PHE A 8 -8.20 34.68 -22.62
CA PHE A 8 -7.01 34.24 -23.32
C PHE A 8 -7.42 33.59 -24.65
N ASN A 9 -7.21 34.35 -25.73
CA ASN A 9 -7.42 33.90 -27.10
C ASN A 9 -6.34 32.88 -27.49
N ALA A 10 -6.81 31.72 -27.95
CA ALA A 10 -6.03 30.73 -28.66
C ALA A 10 -5.49 31.28 -29.98
N SER A 11 -4.22 31.00 -30.26
CA SER A 11 -3.60 31.18 -31.58
C SER A 11 -4.09 30.11 -32.54
N TYR A 12 -5.21 30.36 -33.23
CA TYR A 12 -5.59 29.61 -34.43
C TYR A 12 -4.86 30.21 -35.64
N SER A 13 -4.04 29.40 -36.30
CA SER A 13 -3.54 29.72 -37.64
C SER A 13 -4.71 29.72 -38.61
N LYS A 14 -4.96 30.86 -39.24
CA LYS A 14 -5.82 30.98 -40.41
C LYS A 14 -5.34 30.02 -41.51
N ASN A 15 -6.21 29.10 -41.92
CA ASN A 15 -6.31 28.71 -43.32
C ASN A 15 -7.75 28.31 -43.65
N ASP A 16 -8.27 29.05 -44.63
CA ASP A 16 -9.43 28.90 -45.49
C ASP A 16 -10.75 28.28 -44.98
N GLY A 17 -11.81 29.07 -45.16
CA GLY A 17 -13.18 28.68 -44.88
C GLY A 17 -13.73 27.68 -45.90
N ARG A 18 -14.04 26.48 -45.39
CA ARG A 18 -15.25 25.65 -45.59
C ARG A 18 -14.98 24.30 -44.89
N GLU A 19 -16.01 23.71 -44.25
CA GLU A 19 -15.99 22.47 -43.42
C GLU A 19 -15.58 22.75 -41.94
N ASP A 20 -16.30 22.38 -40.87
CA ASP A 20 -17.47 21.52 -40.66
C ASP A 20 -18.23 21.94 -39.39
N SER A 21 -19.54 22.16 -39.50
CA SER A 21 -20.43 22.43 -38.35
C SER A 21 -20.81 21.16 -37.56
N PHE A 22 -20.02 20.08 -37.65
CA PHE A 22 -20.27 18.76 -37.05
C PHE A 22 -19.33 18.41 -35.88
N PHE A 23 -18.39 19.28 -35.52
CA PHE A 23 -17.31 18.99 -34.56
C PHE A 23 -17.32 19.83 -33.27
N SER A 24 -18.42 20.53 -32.94
CA SER A 24 -18.52 21.18 -31.63
C SER A 24 -18.83 20.17 -30.53
N LEU A 25 -18.26 20.38 -29.33
CA LEU A 25 -18.52 19.54 -28.16
C LEU A 25 -20.03 19.46 -27.85
N ASP A 26 -20.77 20.56 -28.05
CA ASP A 26 -22.23 20.60 -27.86
C ASP A 26 -22.96 19.58 -28.72
N HIS A 27 -22.52 19.37 -29.97
CA HIS A 27 -23.11 18.36 -30.84
C HIS A 27 -22.78 16.93 -30.36
N LEU A 28 -21.56 16.71 -29.86
CA LEU A 28 -21.14 15.41 -29.31
C LEU A 28 -21.96 15.06 -28.05
N LEU A 29 -22.18 16.03 -27.16
CA LEU A 29 -22.99 15.86 -25.96
C LEU A 29 -24.48 15.68 -26.30
N ALA A 30 -25.00 16.34 -27.33
CA ALA A 30 -26.37 16.13 -27.80
C ALA A 30 -26.59 14.73 -28.39
N ASP A 31 -25.57 14.16 -29.04
CA ASP A 31 -25.58 12.81 -29.60
C ASP A 31 -25.18 11.72 -28.60
N GLN A 32 -24.91 12.08 -27.35
CA GLN A 32 -24.56 11.15 -26.28
C GLN A 32 -25.73 10.18 -26.00
N GLY A 33 -25.42 8.90 -26.12
CA GLY A 33 -26.31 7.77 -25.83
C GLY A 33 -26.11 7.24 -24.41
N ASP A 34 -26.35 5.94 -24.25
CA ASP A 34 -26.30 5.28 -22.94
C ASP A 34 -24.86 5.20 -22.40
N GLU A 35 -24.76 5.22 -21.07
CA GLU A 35 -23.56 4.82 -20.34
C GLU A 35 -23.29 3.33 -20.58
N ILE A 36 -22.13 3.03 -21.17
CA ILE A 36 -21.72 1.66 -21.51
C ILE A 36 -20.56 1.16 -20.66
N GLY A 37 -19.97 2.04 -19.83
CA GLY A 37 -18.96 1.66 -18.86
C GLY A 37 -18.58 2.81 -17.96
N LYS A 38 -18.32 2.52 -16.69
CA LYS A 38 -17.86 3.50 -15.71
C LYS A 38 -16.66 2.94 -14.97
N GLY A 39 -15.58 3.70 -15.01
CA GLY A 39 -14.33 3.39 -14.35
C GLY A 39 -13.91 4.50 -13.40
N ILE A 40 -12.77 4.28 -12.75
CA ILE A 40 -12.16 5.25 -11.84
C ILE A 40 -11.76 6.58 -12.52
N HIS A 41 -11.54 6.57 -13.84
CA HIS A 41 -11.18 7.75 -14.63
C HIS A 41 -12.37 8.39 -15.33
N GLY A 42 -13.59 7.98 -14.98
CA GLY A 42 -14.82 8.55 -15.53
C GLY A 42 -15.62 7.57 -16.38
N VAL A 43 -16.54 8.13 -17.16
CA VAL A 43 -17.67 7.42 -17.74
C VAL A 43 -17.52 7.34 -19.26
N VAL A 44 -17.87 6.21 -19.84
CA VAL A 44 -17.86 5.96 -21.28
C VAL A 44 -19.28 5.86 -21.77
N TYR A 45 -19.63 6.72 -22.72
CA TYR A 45 -20.92 6.78 -23.36
C TYR A 45 -20.84 6.30 -24.80
N SER A 46 -21.92 5.66 -25.26
CA SER A 46 -22.14 5.41 -26.68
C SER A 46 -22.61 6.68 -27.40
N PHE A 47 -22.48 6.73 -28.73
CA PHE A 47 -23.19 7.72 -29.53
C PHE A 47 -24.50 7.14 -30.07
N ARG A 48 -25.56 7.97 -30.18
CA ARG A 48 -26.83 7.57 -30.78
C ARG A 48 -26.71 7.44 -32.29
N SER A 49 -25.94 8.33 -32.93
CA SER A 49 -25.76 8.36 -34.38
C SER A 49 -24.75 7.34 -34.91
N ASP A 50 -23.70 7.03 -34.15
CA ASP A 50 -22.62 6.13 -34.60
C ASP A 50 -22.20 5.12 -33.53
N SER A 51 -22.67 3.88 -33.70
CA SER A 51 -22.37 2.78 -32.78
C SER A 51 -20.90 2.32 -32.79
N SER A 52 -20.09 2.78 -33.76
CA SER A 52 -18.67 2.43 -33.89
C SER A 52 -17.75 3.33 -33.06
N LEU A 53 -18.29 4.38 -32.44
CA LEU A 53 -17.56 5.35 -31.64
C LEU A 53 -18.09 5.40 -30.20
N VAL A 54 -17.25 5.91 -29.31
CA VAL A 54 -17.60 6.18 -27.91
C VAL A 54 -17.01 7.51 -27.46
N LEU A 55 -17.67 8.11 -26.47
CA LEU A 55 -17.24 9.33 -25.81
C LEU A 55 -16.86 8.99 -24.37
N LYS A 56 -15.60 9.18 -23.99
CA LYS A 56 -15.15 9.01 -22.61
C LYS A 56 -15.03 10.37 -21.93
N GLU A 57 -15.79 10.57 -20.86
CA GLU A 57 -15.74 11.72 -19.98
C GLU A 57 -14.79 11.44 -18.81
N ILE A 58 -13.89 12.38 -18.53
CA ILE A 58 -12.97 12.37 -17.39
C ILE A 58 -13.27 13.62 -16.56
N LEU A 59 -13.81 13.43 -15.35
CA LEU A 59 -14.17 14.52 -14.44
C LEU A 59 -12.91 15.17 -13.83
N ASN A 60 -12.97 16.48 -13.63
CA ASN A 60 -11.91 17.30 -13.02
C ASN A 60 -12.02 17.40 -11.48
N ASP A 61 -13.00 16.71 -10.87
CA ASP A 61 -13.27 16.86 -9.45
C ASP A 61 -12.02 16.45 -8.62
N HIS A 62 -11.51 17.39 -7.82
CA HIS A 62 -10.36 17.25 -6.91
C HIS A 62 -8.95 17.34 -7.53
N ILE A 63 -8.79 17.84 -8.75
CA ILE A 63 -7.48 17.99 -9.41
C ILE A 63 -7.07 19.47 -9.48
N SER A 64 -5.78 19.77 -9.26
CA SER A 64 -5.28 21.14 -9.41
C SER A 64 -5.34 21.58 -10.88
N THR A 65 -5.62 22.87 -11.15
CA THR A 65 -5.64 23.41 -12.51
C THR A 65 -4.35 23.14 -13.29
N SER A 66 -3.20 23.17 -12.62
CA SER A 66 -1.90 22.79 -13.20
C SER A 66 -1.84 21.32 -13.61
N THR A 67 -2.32 20.40 -12.75
CA THR A 67 -2.33 18.96 -13.03
C THR A 67 -3.32 18.61 -14.14
N PHE A 68 -4.49 19.28 -14.17
CA PHE A 68 -5.48 19.11 -15.23
C PHE A 68 -4.94 19.58 -16.59
N LYS A 69 -4.22 20.71 -16.62
CA LYS A 69 -3.56 21.19 -17.84
C LYS A 69 -2.48 20.21 -18.33
N MET A 70 -1.68 19.65 -17.43
CA MET A 70 -0.69 18.61 -17.80
C MET A 70 -1.36 17.34 -18.34
N LEU A 71 -2.48 16.92 -17.75
CA LEU A 71 -3.27 15.78 -18.26
C LEU A 71 -3.78 16.07 -19.67
N LEU A 72 -4.35 17.24 -19.90
CA LEU A 72 -4.87 17.63 -21.20
C LEU A 72 -3.78 17.63 -22.28
N GLU A 73 -2.61 18.21 -21.99
CA GLU A 73 -1.46 18.20 -22.91
C GLU A 73 -1.03 16.77 -23.25
N ARG A 74 -1.01 15.85 -22.27
CA ARG A 74 -0.70 14.42 -22.50
C ARG A 74 -1.79 13.71 -23.31
N LEU A 75 -3.07 13.99 -23.05
CA LEU A 75 -4.18 13.39 -23.80
C LEU A 75 -4.22 13.87 -25.25
N GLN A 76 -3.87 15.13 -25.52
CA GLN A 76 -3.77 15.67 -26.88
C GLN A 76 -2.73 14.91 -27.71
N VAL A 77 -1.59 14.55 -27.12
CA VAL A 77 -0.57 13.72 -27.79
C VAL A 77 -1.14 12.39 -28.28
N LEU A 78 -2.08 11.78 -27.54
CA LEU A 78 -2.68 10.49 -27.92
C LEU A 78 -3.45 10.55 -29.25
N THR A 79 -4.01 11.70 -29.62
CA THR A 79 -4.71 11.85 -30.91
C THR A 79 -3.78 11.76 -32.12
N ALA A 80 -2.50 12.11 -31.92
CA ALA A 80 -1.46 12.01 -32.93
C ALA A 80 -0.84 10.61 -33.04
N LEU A 81 -1.06 9.74 -32.05
CA LEU A 81 -0.54 8.38 -32.04
C LEU A 81 -1.44 7.46 -32.88
N LYS A 82 -1.00 7.13 -34.10
CA LYS A 82 -1.68 6.16 -34.96
C LYS A 82 -0.90 4.85 -35.00
N HIS A 83 -1.45 3.84 -34.34
CA HIS A 83 -0.88 2.49 -34.29
C HIS A 83 -1.99 1.44 -34.14
N PRO A 84 -1.92 0.27 -34.81
CA PRO A 84 -2.98 -0.74 -34.76
C PRO A 84 -3.28 -1.29 -33.35
N ASN A 85 -2.29 -1.25 -32.45
CA ASN A 85 -2.41 -1.74 -31.07
C ASN A 85 -2.53 -0.64 -30.00
N ILE A 86 -2.90 0.58 -30.41
CA ILE A 86 -3.26 1.68 -29.51
C ILE A 86 -4.69 2.11 -29.88
N VAL A 87 -5.51 2.48 -28.89
CA VAL A 87 -6.85 3.01 -29.17
C VAL A 87 -6.77 4.18 -30.15
N ASP A 88 -7.64 4.15 -31.16
CA ASP A 88 -7.76 5.25 -32.11
C ASP A 88 -8.54 6.41 -31.48
N TYR A 89 -7.80 7.35 -30.88
CA TYR A 89 -8.33 8.62 -30.37
C TYR A 89 -8.53 9.57 -31.55
N GLN A 90 -9.78 10.01 -31.73
CA GLN A 90 -10.20 10.88 -32.83
C GLN A 90 -10.25 12.36 -32.42
N GLY A 91 -10.37 12.65 -31.13
CA GLY A 91 -10.36 14.02 -30.62
C GLY A 91 -10.38 14.10 -29.10
N VAL A 92 -9.83 15.20 -28.58
CA VAL A 92 -9.90 15.61 -27.17
C VAL A 92 -10.64 16.94 -27.11
N PHE A 93 -11.61 17.03 -26.22
CA PHE A 93 -12.42 18.23 -26.00
C PHE A 93 -12.42 18.54 -24.51
N GLU A 94 -12.48 19.81 -24.12
CA GLU A 94 -12.47 20.21 -22.72
C GLU A 94 -13.65 21.12 -22.38
N THR A 95 -13.99 21.11 -21.10
CA THR A 95 -14.87 22.06 -20.42
C THR A 95 -14.17 22.52 -19.15
N ASP A 96 -14.75 23.47 -18.43
CA ASP A 96 -14.21 23.94 -17.14
C ASP A 96 -14.04 22.80 -16.10
N ILE A 97 -14.80 21.71 -16.24
CA ILE A 97 -14.90 20.64 -15.24
C ILE A 97 -14.63 19.24 -15.78
N SER A 98 -14.38 19.05 -17.07
CA SER A 98 -14.25 17.72 -17.68
C SER A 98 -13.48 17.71 -18.99
N VAL A 99 -12.77 16.61 -19.24
CA VAL A 99 -12.18 16.29 -20.56
C VAL A 99 -12.99 15.17 -21.20
N TYR A 100 -13.31 15.33 -22.48
CA TYR A 100 -13.99 14.34 -23.30
C TYR A 100 -13.04 13.80 -24.38
N LEU A 101 -12.95 12.48 -24.46
CA LEU A 101 -12.18 11.75 -25.48
C LEU A 101 -13.13 11.05 -26.43
N LYS A 102 -13.11 11.45 -27.70
CA LYS A 102 -13.81 10.74 -28.78
C LYS A 102 -12.88 9.64 -29.30
N MET A 103 -13.30 8.39 -29.23
CA MET A 103 -12.46 7.24 -29.61
C MET A 103 -13.26 6.13 -30.27
N LYS A 104 -12.55 5.26 -31.01
CA LYS A 104 -13.15 4.05 -31.61
C LYS A 104 -13.70 3.11 -30.53
N ARG A 105 -14.88 2.53 -30.78
CA ARG A 105 -15.51 1.53 -29.92
C ARG A 105 -14.88 0.17 -30.11
N TYR A 106 -14.60 -0.50 -28.99
CA TYR A 106 -14.16 -1.89 -28.93
C TYR A 106 -15.24 -2.76 -28.28
N GLY A 107 -15.23 -4.06 -28.58
CA GLY A 107 -16.31 -4.97 -28.21
C GLY A 107 -16.27 -5.41 -26.75
N THR A 108 -15.07 -5.55 -26.18
CA THR A 108 -14.86 -6.03 -24.81
C THR A 108 -13.47 -5.59 -24.28
N SER A 109 -13.16 -5.89 -23.02
CA SER A 109 -11.83 -5.74 -22.42
C SER A 109 -11.18 -7.10 -22.16
N LEU A 110 -9.85 -7.13 -22.06
CA LEU A 110 -9.11 -8.34 -21.72
C LEU A 110 -9.53 -8.88 -20.34
N ASP A 111 -9.84 -7.99 -19.39
CA ASP A 111 -10.41 -8.38 -18.08
C ASP A 111 -11.70 -9.20 -18.23
N ALA A 112 -12.63 -8.76 -19.07
CA ALA A 112 -13.88 -9.47 -19.31
C ALA A 112 -13.64 -10.83 -20.01
N ILE A 113 -12.67 -10.90 -20.92
CA ILE A 113 -12.22 -12.17 -21.55
C ILE A 113 -11.64 -13.10 -20.47
N CYS A 114 -10.72 -12.64 -19.63
CA CYS A 114 -10.16 -13.40 -18.51
C CYS A 114 -11.25 -13.93 -17.56
N ARG A 115 -12.23 -13.10 -17.19
CA ARG A 115 -13.38 -13.52 -16.38
C ARG A 115 -14.26 -14.56 -17.09
N SER A 116 -14.41 -14.49 -18.41
CA SER A 116 -15.13 -15.49 -19.21
C SER A 116 -14.44 -16.84 -19.16
N TYR A 117 -13.13 -16.89 -19.42
CA TYR A 117 -12.32 -18.11 -19.34
C TYR A 117 -12.33 -18.72 -17.93
N ARG A 118 -12.18 -17.89 -16.88
CA ARG A 118 -12.23 -18.34 -15.48
C ARG A 118 -13.59 -18.94 -15.11
N ARG A 119 -14.70 -18.30 -15.50
CA ARG A 119 -16.07 -18.83 -15.28
C ARG A 119 -16.30 -20.16 -15.99
N LYS A 120 -15.76 -20.30 -17.21
CA LYS A 120 -15.83 -21.54 -18.00
C LYS A 120 -14.82 -22.61 -17.56
N LYS A 121 -13.94 -22.30 -16.60
CA LYS A 121 -12.81 -23.15 -16.17
C LYS A 121 -11.94 -23.60 -17.36
N GLN A 122 -11.74 -22.71 -18.33
CA GLN A 122 -10.92 -22.95 -19.52
C GLN A 122 -9.57 -22.25 -19.39
N THR A 123 -8.54 -22.86 -19.96
CA THR A 123 -7.23 -22.23 -20.13
C THR A 123 -7.15 -21.50 -21.46
N PHE A 124 -6.36 -20.44 -21.53
CA PHE A 124 -6.13 -19.73 -22.77
C PHE A 124 -5.33 -20.60 -23.76
N PRO A 125 -5.73 -20.67 -25.05
CA PRO A 125 -4.91 -21.31 -26.07
C PRO A 125 -3.56 -20.61 -26.21
N GLN A 126 -2.47 -21.36 -26.31
CA GLN A 126 -1.11 -20.82 -26.40
C GLN A 126 -0.96 -19.76 -27.52
N LYS A 127 -1.57 -20.02 -28.69
CA LYS A 127 -1.57 -19.08 -29.83
C LYS A 127 -2.23 -17.74 -29.48
N LEU A 128 -3.30 -17.75 -28.68
CA LEU A 128 -3.98 -16.54 -28.25
C LEU A 128 -3.15 -15.75 -27.24
N ILE A 129 -2.49 -16.44 -26.29
CA ILE A 129 -1.56 -15.81 -25.34
C ILE A 129 -0.42 -15.08 -26.09
N PHE A 130 0.18 -15.74 -27.09
CA PHE A 130 1.20 -15.11 -27.93
C PHE A 130 0.66 -13.90 -28.71
N SER A 131 -0.53 -14.03 -29.30
CA SER A 131 -1.18 -12.93 -30.03
C SER A 131 -1.39 -11.71 -29.14
N ILE A 132 -2.00 -11.89 -27.96
CA ILE A 132 -2.25 -10.81 -27.00
C ILE A 132 -0.93 -10.16 -26.58
N THR A 133 0.03 -10.98 -26.13
CA THR A 133 1.31 -10.49 -25.59
C THR A 133 2.08 -9.69 -26.64
N ARG A 134 2.13 -10.19 -27.88
CA ARG A 134 2.80 -9.50 -28.99
C ARG A 134 2.11 -8.19 -29.34
N GLN A 135 0.79 -8.19 -29.48
CA GLN A 135 0.03 -7.00 -29.85
C GLN A 135 0.19 -5.88 -28.80
N VAL A 136 0.10 -6.23 -27.52
CA VAL A 136 0.35 -5.28 -26.43
C VAL A 136 1.81 -4.80 -26.45
N ALA A 137 2.79 -5.69 -26.65
CA ALA A 137 4.19 -5.30 -26.78
C ALA A 137 4.44 -4.35 -27.97
N MET A 138 3.76 -4.54 -29.10
CA MET A 138 3.85 -3.62 -30.26
C MET A 138 3.31 -2.23 -29.92
N GLY A 139 2.18 -2.15 -29.22
CA GLY A 139 1.63 -0.87 -28.72
C GLY A 139 2.60 -0.16 -27.77
N LEU A 140 3.17 -0.88 -26.82
CA LEU A 140 4.17 -0.34 -25.89
C LEU A 140 5.44 0.12 -26.60
N ALA A 141 5.96 -0.66 -27.55
CA ALA A 141 7.16 -0.30 -28.31
C ALA A 141 6.97 1.02 -29.08
N HIS A 142 5.78 1.23 -29.63
CA HIS A 142 5.44 2.49 -30.29
C HIS A 142 5.40 3.67 -29.30
N LEU A 143 4.77 3.50 -28.13
CA LEU A 143 4.73 4.52 -27.08
C LEU A 143 6.13 4.87 -26.56
N HIS A 144 6.97 3.86 -26.29
CA HIS A 144 8.30 4.04 -25.73
C HIS A 144 9.28 4.71 -26.70
N LYS A 145 9.05 4.57 -28.01
CA LYS A 145 9.82 5.24 -29.08
C LYS A 145 9.30 6.63 -29.44
N TYR A 146 8.13 7.02 -28.95
CA TYR A 146 7.57 8.32 -29.28
C TYR A 146 8.51 9.45 -28.85
N THR A 147 8.75 10.36 -29.79
CA THR A 147 9.51 11.60 -29.57
C THR A 147 8.60 12.74 -30.01
N GLY A 148 8.28 13.63 -29.07
CA GLY A 148 7.41 14.78 -29.30
C GLY A 148 7.87 15.98 -28.51
N SER A 149 7.26 17.13 -28.75
CA SER A 149 7.52 18.37 -28.01
C SER A 149 6.25 18.79 -27.28
N ASN A 150 6.34 19.07 -25.98
CA ASN A 150 5.23 19.65 -25.23
C ASN A 150 5.00 21.13 -25.64
N ALA A 151 3.91 21.73 -25.16
CA ALA A 151 3.58 23.13 -25.46
C ALA A 151 4.65 24.13 -24.97
N SER A 152 5.54 23.72 -24.06
CA SER A 152 6.71 24.48 -23.58
C SER A 152 8.00 24.25 -24.38
N GLY A 153 7.99 23.41 -25.41
CA GLY A 153 9.14 23.17 -26.30
C GLY A 153 10.20 22.19 -25.75
N GLU A 154 9.92 21.52 -24.63
CA GLU A 154 10.76 20.43 -24.12
C GLU A 154 10.49 19.13 -24.89
N SER A 155 11.56 18.44 -25.26
CA SER A 155 11.49 17.14 -25.92
C SER A 155 11.02 16.10 -24.91
N VAL A 156 9.80 15.58 -25.06
CA VAL A 156 9.34 14.43 -24.29
C VAL A 156 10.01 13.19 -24.87
N SER A 157 10.98 12.65 -24.14
CA SER A 157 11.59 11.36 -24.45
C SER A 157 10.73 10.24 -23.88
N SER A 158 10.18 9.37 -24.73
CA SER A 158 9.41 8.15 -24.40
C SER A 158 8.11 8.38 -23.62
N LEU A 159 6.98 7.93 -24.17
CA LEU A 159 5.69 7.97 -23.46
C LEU A 159 5.50 6.66 -22.71
N VAL A 160 5.51 6.71 -21.38
CA VAL A 160 5.23 5.55 -20.52
C VAL A 160 3.72 5.41 -20.32
N HIS A 161 3.20 4.19 -20.40
CA HIS A 161 1.77 3.93 -20.20
C HIS A 161 1.37 4.11 -18.72
N GLY A 162 2.11 3.48 -17.79
CA GLY A 162 2.05 3.74 -16.35
C GLY A 162 0.91 3.08 -15.57
N ASN A 163 -0.12 2.56 -16.24
CA ASN A 163 -1.21 1.79 -15.59
C ASN A 163 -1.70 0.63 -16.48
N LEU A 164 -0.79 -0.17 -17.00
CA LEU A 164 -1.17 -1.28 -17.88
C LEU A 164 -1.78 -2.41 -17.04
N LYS A 165 -3.02 -2.79 -17.37
CA LYS A 165 -3.79 -3.85 -16.70
C LYS A 165 -4.86 -4.39 -17.64
N PRO A 166 -5.45 -5.58 -17.39
CA PRO A 166 -6.42 -6.19 -18.31
C PRO A 166 -7.66 -5.33 -18.61
N THR A 167 -8.06 -4.41 -17.72
CA THR A 167 -9.17 -3.48 -18.00
C THR A 167 -8.81 -2.38 -19.00
N ASN A 168 -7.52 -2.10 -19.18
CA ASN A 168 -6.98 -1.08 -20.10
C ASN A 168 -6.48 -1.68 -21.42
N ILE A 169 -6.77 -2.97 -21.67
CA ILE A 169 -6.54 -3.63 -22.95
C ILE A 169 -7.91 -3.96 -23.52
N LEU A 170 -8.24 -3.36 -24.65
CA LEU A 170 -9.53 -3.53 -25.31
C LEU A 170 -9.40 -4.49 -26.49
N ALA A 171 -10.46 -5.22 -26.78
CA ALA A 171 -10.51 -6.17 -27.87
C ALA A 171 -11.70 -5.92 -28.80
N ASN A 172 -11.52 -6.23 -30.09
CA ASN A 172 -12.64 -6.30 -31.03
C ASN A 172 -13.61 -7.45 -30.66
N ARG A 173 -14.79 -7.48 -31.28
CA ARG A 173 -15.84 -8.48 -30.94
C ARG A 173 -15.39 -9.93 -31.15
N ASP A 174 -14.48 -10.15 -32.08
CA ASP A 174 -13.98 -11.48 -32.45
C ASP A 174 -12.72 -11.88 -31.65
N GLU A 175 -12.30 -11.07 -30.67
CA GLU A 175 -11.15 -11.30 -29.80
C GLU A 175 -9.83 -11.57 -30.57
N SER A 176 -9.67 -10.91 -31.72
CA SER A 176 -8.51 -11.05 -32.61
C SER A 176 -7.55 -9.86 -32.56
N ASP A 177 -8.08 -8.65 -32.39
CA ASP A 177 -7.30 -7.42 -32.27
C ASP A 177 -7.32 -6.92 -30.84
N PHE A 178 -6.15 -6.62 -30.29
CA PHE A 178 -5.96 -6.09 -28.94
C PHE A 178 -5.26 -4.74 -29.00
N VAL A 179 -5.85 -3.75 -28.32
CA VAL A 179 -5.33 -2.38 -28.27
C VAL A 179 -5.18 -1.91 -26.83
N ILE A 180 -4.22 -1.02 -26.60
CA ILE A 180 -4.00 -0.39 -25.30
C ILE A 180 -4.77 0.93 -25.23
N SER A 181 -5.51 1.13 -24.14
CA SER A 181 -6.24 2.36 -23.80
C SER A 181 -5.65 3.02 -22.56
N ASP A 182 -6.01 4.28 -22.29
CA ASP A 182 -5.63 5.00 -21.05
C ASP A 182 -4.11 5.22 -20.87
N ALA A 183 -3.36 5.17 -21.97
CA ALA A 183 -1.94 5.48 -21.99
C ALA A 183 -1.69 6.93 -21.57
N GLY A 184 -0.72 7.16 -20.68
CA GLY A 184 -0.29 8.50 -20.34
C GLY A 184 -1.25 9.31 -19.46
N ILE A 185 -2.31 8.70 -18.93
CA ILE A 185 -3.12 9.28 -17.83
C ILE A 185 -2.31 9.28 -16.52
N TYR A 186 -1.36 8.35 -16.37
CA TYR A 186 -0.48 8.20 -15.21
C TYR A 186 0.96 8.58 -15.56
N GLY A 187 1.68 9.17 -14.61
CA GLY A 187 3.10 9.47 -14.72
C GLY A 187 3.57 10.47 -13.66
N ASP A 188 4.88 10.72 -13.64
CA ASP A 188 5.53 11.67 -12.75
C ASP A 188 4.77 13.02 -12.78
N ASN A 189 4.41 13.53 -11.60
CA ASN A 189 3.67 14.78 -11.35
C ASN A 189 2.13 14.77 -11.51
N LEU A 190 1.48 13.62 -11.77
CA LEU A 190 0.01 13.48 -11.81
C LEU A 190 -0.56 12.75 -10.57
N GLU A 191 -0.04 13.10 -9.38
CA GLU A 191 -0.20 12.39 -8.09
C GLU A 191 -1.64 12.22 -7.54
N ASN A 192 -2.69 12.79 -8.17
CA ASN A 192 -4.02 12.89 -7.54
C ASN A 192 -5.13 11.96 -8.08
N PHE A 193 -4.83 10.96 -8.91
CA PHE A 193 -5.87 10.11 -9.54
C PHE A 193 -6.18 8.76 -8.85
N ASN A 194 -5.67 8.50 -7.65
CA ASN A 194 -5.72 7.17 -7.05
C ASN A 194 -6.73 7.01 -5.90
N SER A 195 -7.98 6.66 -6.25
CA SER A 195 -9.02 6.23 -5.30
C SER A 195 -9.29 4.71 -5.31
N THR A 196 -8.35 3.87 -5.76
CA THR A 196 -8.47 2.40 -5.61
C THR A 196 -7.10 1.70 -5.58
N LEU A 197 -6.43 1.75 -4.43
CA LEU A 197 -5.01 1.43 -4.28
C LEU A 197 -4.67 -0.09 -4.39
N ALA A 198 -5.57 -0.99 -3.95
CA ALA A 198 -5.24 -2.41 -3.82
C ALA A 198 -5.16 -3.18 -5.16
N LEU A 199 -6.04 -2.85 -6.13
CA LEU A 199 -6.08 -3.56 -7.42
C LEU A 199 -5.02 -3.05 -8.42
N VAL A 200 -4.56 -1.80 -8.27
CA VAL A 200 -3.55 -1.21 -9.15
C VAL A 200 -2.15 -1.68 -8.78
N GLN A 201 -1.87 -1.86 -7.48
CA GLN A 201 -0.58 -2.33 -6.98
C GLN A 201 -0.15 -3.68 -7.55
N MET A 202 -1.08 -4.57 -7.93
CA MET A 202 -0.73 -5.92 -8.41
C MET A 202 0.00 -5.92 -9.75
N TYR A 203 -0.25 -4.94 -10.62
CA TYR A 203 0.38 -4.83 -11.93
C TYR A 203 1.58 -3.86 -11.92
N MET A 204 1.82 -3.14 -10.81
CA MET A 204 2.92 -2.20 -10.69
C MET A 204 4.27 -2.90 -10.52
N SER A 205 5.32 -2.29 -11.09
CA SER A 205 6.69 -2.77 -10.97
C SER A 205 7.32 -2.38 -9.63
N PRO A 206 8.43 -3.02 -9.23
CA PRO A 206 9.17 -2.66 -8.02
C PRO A 206 9.56 -1.19 -7.98
N GLU A 207 10.11 -0.62 -9.05
CA GLU A 207 10.53 0.78 -9.09
C GLU A 207 9.34 1.75 -8.99
N THR A 208 8.17 1.39 -9.55
CA THR A 208 6.95 2.17 -9.35
C THR A 208 6.44 2.06 -7.91
N LEU A 209 6.49 0.87 -7.31
CA LEU A 209 6.02 0.64 -5.94
C LEU A 209 6.96 1.19 -4.86
N LEU A 210 8.27 1.24 -5.12
CA LEU A 210 9.31 1.61 -4.16
C LEU A 210 9.73 3.07 -4.25
N HIS A 211 9.70 3.63 -5.47
CA HIS A 211 10.30 4.91 -5.80
C HIS A 211 9.38 5.81 -6.63
N GLU A 212 8.15 5.38 -6.90
CA GLU A 212 7.18 6.11 -7.73
C GLU A 212 7.71 6.45 -9.13
N GLN A 213 8.66 5.64 -9.63
CA GLN A 213 9.24 5.82 -10.96
C GLN A 213 8.43 5.05 -12.00
N TYR A 214 7.97 5.77 -13.03
CA TYR A 214 7.29 5.19 -14.18
C TYR A 214 8.23 5.15 -15.38
N LEU A 215 8.77 3.97 -15.67
CA LEU A 215 9.72 3.74 -16.76
C LEU A 215 9.10 2.89 -17.88
N PRO A 216 9.65 2.90 -19.11
CA PRO A 216 9.29 1.92 -20.14
C PRO A 216 9.38 0.47 -19.64
N ALA A 217 10.38 0.18 -18.80
CA ALA A 217 10.57 -1.12 -18.15
C ALA A 217 9.49 -1.46 -17.10
N SER A 218 8.78 -0.47 -16.57
CA SER A 218 7.65 -0.65 -15.65
C SER A 218 6.43 -1.20 -16.39
N ASP A 219 6.16 -0.69 -17.61
CA ASP A 219 5.09 -1.24 -18.46
C ASP A 219 5.36 -2.71 -18.84
N ILE A 220 6.64 -3.07 -19.05
CA ILE A 220 7.03 -4.45 -19.34
C ILE A 220 6.76 -5.37 -18.15
N TRP A 221 7.01 -4.90 -16.92
CA TRP A 221 6.64 -5.65 -15.73
C TRP A 221 5.13 -5.89 -15.67
N SER A 222 4.32 -4.84 -15.89
CA SER A 222 2.86 -4.96 -15.93
C SER A 222 2.39 -5.95 -16.99
N LEU A 223 3.00 -5.95 -18.18
CA LEU A 223 2.75 -6.94 -19.22
C LEU A 223 3.13 -8.36 -18.78
N GLY A 224 4.22 -8.51 -18.01
CA GLY A 224 4.59 -9.78 -17.38
C GLY A 224 3.53 -10.32 -16.42
N VAL A 225 2.96 -9.45 -15.58
CA VAL A 225 1.86 -9.83 -14.67
C VAL A 225 0.62 -10.29 -15.45
N ILE A 226 0.28 -9.58 -16.54
CA ILE A 226 -0.82 -9.96 -17.42
C ILE A 226 -0.53 -11.30 -18.11
N LEU A 227 0.68 -11.49 -18.63
CA LEU A 227 1.10 -12.75 -19.24
C LEU A 227 1.00 -13.91 -18.24
N TYR A 228 1.45 -13.73 -17.00
CA TYR A 228 1.28 -14.73 -15.95
C TYR A 228 -0.20 -15.10 -15.78
N GLU A 229 -1.09 -14.10 -15.65
CA GLU A 229 -2.53 -14.33 -15.47
C GLU A 229 -3.16 -15.07 -16.66
N LEU A 230 -2.74 -14.77 -17.90
CA LEU A 230 -3.20 -15.49 -19.09
C LEU A 230 -2.75 -16.95 -19.09
N VAL A 231 -1.54 -17.24 -18.60
CA VAL A 231 -0.97 -18.60 -18.62
C VAL A 231 -1.53 -19.47 -17.50
N THR A 232 -1.69 -18.92 -16.29
CA THR A 232 -2.09 -19.70 -15.10
C THR A 232 -3.58 -19.59 -14.80
N GLY A 233 -4.25 -18.54 -15.30
CA GLY A 233 -5.61 -18.18 -14.91
C GLY A 233 -5.72 -17.54 -13.53
N THR A 234 -4.60 -17.37 -12.82
CA THR A 234 -4.52 -16.81 -11.46
C THR A 234 -3.75 -15.49 -11.45
N LYS A 235 -4.08 -14.61 -10.51
CA LYS A 235 -3.35 -13.35 -10.31
C LYS A 235 -2.11 -13.64 -9.46
N ILE A 236 -0.92 -13.27 -9.92
CA ILE A 236 0.32 -13.44 -9.14
C ILE A 236 0.34 -12.46 -7.96
N PRO A 237 0.32 -12.93 -6.70
CA PRO A 237 0.35 -12.04 -5.56
C PRO A 237 1.81 -11.86 -5.15
N PHE A 238 2.60 -11.06 -5.88
CA PHE A 238 4.02 -10.85 -5.53
C PHE A 238 4.20 -10.41 -4.07
N LEU A 239 3.30 -9.55 -3.61
CA LEU A 239 3.39 -8.96 -2.29
C LEU A 239 2.96 -9.92 -1.17
N LYS A 240 2.09 -10.91 -1.42
CA LYS A 240 1.56 -11.86 -0.41
C LYS A 240 1.15 -11.23 0.94
N GLY A 241 0.70 -9.97 0.94
CA GLY A 241 0.33 -9.23 2.17
C GLY A 241 1.50 -8.51 2.87
N ASP A 242 2.71 -8.57 2.30
CA ASP A 242 3.91 -7.86 2.75
C ASP A 242 4.17 -6.61 1.89
N THR A 243 5.12 -5.78 2.31
CA THR A 243 5.46 -4.55 1.59
C THR A 243 6.39 -4.81 0.40
N PRO A 244 6.30 -4.01 -0.69
CA PRO A 244 7.23 -4.11 -1.81
C PRO A 244 8.71 -4.08 -1.39
N LYS A 245 9.06 -3.34 -0.33
CA LYS A 245 10.43 -3.22 0.20
C LYS A 245 10.97 -4.54 0.75
N ASN A 246 10.11 -5.36 1.36
CA ASN A 246 10.50 -6.63 1.96
C ASN A 246 10.58 -7.75 0.92
N ILE A 247 9.74 -7.66 -0.12
CA ILE A 247 9.70 -8.65 -1.18
C ILE A 247 10.82 -8.41 -2.19
N PHE A 248 10.92 -7.20 -2.73
CA PHE A 248 11.84 -6.86 -3.82
C PHE A 248 13.23 -6.47 -3.29
N VAL A 249 13.89 -7.42 -2.61
CA VAL A 249 15.25 -7.28 -2.07
C VAL A 249 16.31 -7.87 -3.01
N GLU A 250 17.58 -7.54 -2.78
CA GLU A 250 18.69 -8.12 -3.53
C GLU A 250 18.65 -9.67 -3.50
N GLY A 251 18.74 -10.29 -4.67
CA GLY A 251 18.61 -11.75 -4.82
C GLY A 251 17.17 -12.27 -4.90
N TRP A 252 16.16 -11.41 -4.98
CA TRP A 252 14.77 -11.83 -5.20
C TRP A 252 14.61 -12.64 -6.49
N ILE A 253 13.80 -13.71 -6.41
CA ILE A 253 13.46 -14.58 -7.53
C ILE A 253 11.94 -14.75 -7.55
N PRO A 254 11.28 -14.56 -8.71
CA PRO A 254 9.83 -14.79 -8.83
C PRO A 254 9.49 -16.27 -8.67
N ASP A 255 8.43 -16.57 -7.91
CA ASP A 255 7.85 -17.91 -7.87
C ASP A 255 6.98 -18.13 -9.13
N LEU A 256 7.56 -18.87 -10.08
CA LEU A 256 6.92 -19.24 -11.35
C LEU A 256 6.55 -20.73 -11.41
N SER A 257 6.33 -21.37 -10.26
CA SER A 257 6.00 -22.81 -10.17
C SER A 257 4.70 -23.19 -10.90
N GLU A 258 3.71 -22.30 -10.92
CA GLU A 258 2.43 -22.48 -11.61
C GLU A 258 2.56 -22.39 -13.15
N VAL A 259 3.66 -21.84 -13.68
CA VAL A 259 3.88 -21.65 -15.11
C VAL A 259 4.47 -22.92 -15.72
N LYS A 260 3.60 -23.76 -16.29
CA LYS A 260 3.97 -25.08 -16.84
C LYS A 260 4.67 -25.01 -18.20
N ASP A 261 4.35 -24.01 -19.01
CA ASP A 261 4.94 -23.84 -20.34
C ASP A 261 6.35 -23.24 -20.22
N PRO A 262 7.40 -23.95 -20.70
CA PRO A 262 8.78 -23.49 -20.55
C PRO A 262 9.07 -22.20 -21.31
N ILE A 263 8.33 -21.89 -22.38
CA ILE A 263 8.55 -20.69 -23.19
C ILE A 263 8.04 -19.47 -22.42
N PHE A 264 6.82 -19.53 -21.88
CA PHE A 264 6.27 -18.44 -21.05
C PHE A 264 7.06 -18.28 -19.76
N LYS A 265 7.52 -19.38 -19.15
CA LYS A 265 8.41 -19.32 -18.00
C LYS A 265 9.71 -18.57 -18.32
N ALA A 266 10.36 -18.90 -19.44
CA ALA A 266 11.57 -18.21 -19.88
C ALA A 266 11.33 -16.72 -20.13
N ILE A 267 10.20 -16.34 -20.75
CA ILE A 267 9.84 -14.93 -20.98
C ILE A 267 9.69 -14.20 -19.64
N LEU A 268 8.93 -14.78 -18.70
CA LEU A 268 8.66 -14.17 -17.39
C LEU A 268 9.93 -14.03 -16.55
N GLU A 269 10.87 -14.97 -16.62
CA GLU A 269 12.20 -14.86 -15.97
C GLU A 269 13.03 -13.67 -16.50
N HIS A 270 12.78 -13.23 -17.74
CA HIS A 270 13.44 -12.06 -18.34
C HIS A 270 12.66 -10.75 -18.16
N ILE A 271 11.43 -10.82 -17.69
CA ILE A 271 10.60 -9.66 -17.34
C ILE A 271 10.71 -9.34 -15.84
N PHE A 272 10.59 -10.35 -14.98
CA PHE A 272 10.63 -10.20 -13.53
C PHE A 272 12.06 -10.15 -13.00
N ILE A 273 12.80 -9.14 -13.43
CA ILE A 273 14.14 -8.77 -12.95
C ILE A 273 14.02 -7.47 -12.17
N LEU A 274 14.60 -7.37 -10.97
CA LEU A 274 14.47 -6.16 -10.15
C LEU A 274 15.10 -4.94 -10.82
N ASP A 275 16.29 -5.07 -11.41
CA ASP A 275 16.93 -4.02 -12.20
C ASP A 275 16.12 -3.74 -13.49
N PRO A 276 15.49 -2.54 -13.63
CA PRO A 276 14.70 -2.20 -14.80
C PRO A 276 15.52 -2.19 -16.10
N HIS A 277 16.82 -1.88 -16.04
CA HIS A 277 17.69 -1.84 -17.21
C HIS A 277 18.08 -3.22 -17.74
N ALA A 278 17.90 -4.26 -16.93
CA ALA A 278 18.18 -5.65 -17.30
C ALA A 278 16.96 -6.37 -17.89
N ARG A 279 15.75 -5.80 -17.78
CA ARG A 279 14.51 -6.38 -18.32
C ARG A 279 14.51 -6.40 -19.85
N LEU A 280 13.61 -7.19 -20.42
CA LEU A 280 13.24 -7.06 -21.83
C LEU A 280 12.65 -5.68 -22.11
N THR A 281 12.98 -5.13 -23.27
CA THR A 281 12.23 -4.00 -23.83
C THR A 281 11.02 -4.49 -24.63
N ALA A 282 10.07 -3.59 -24.87
CA ALA A 282 8.90 -3.91 -25.70
C ALA A 282 9.31 -4.39 -27.10
N ASP A 283 10.29 -3.73 -27.72
CA ASP A 283 10.83 -4.10 -29.05
C ASP A 283 11.49 -5.47 -29.08
N GLU A 284 12.30 -5.80 -28.07
CA GLU A 284 12.91 -7.11 -27.97
C GLU A 284 11.85 -8.19 -27.83
N LEU A 285 10.82 -7.95 -27.01
CA LEU A 285 9.70 -8.88 -26.85
C LEU A 285 8.92 -9.07 -28.16
N VAL A 286 8.69 -8.00 -28.94
CA VAL A 286 8.09 -8.11 -30.28
C VAL A 286 8.96 -8.96 -31.22
N GLY A 287 10.28 -8.78 -31.18
CA GLY A 287 11.23 -9.56 -31.97
C GLY A 287 11.21 -11.06 -31.62
N PHE A 288 11.19 -11.38 -30.32
CA PHE A 288 11.10 -12.77 -29.85
C PHE A 288 9.76 -13.42 -30.19
N LEU A 289 8.66 -12.66 -30.14
CA LEU A 289 7.30 -13.15 -30.40
C LEU A 289 6.87 -13.03 -31.86
N HIS A 290 7.79 -12.76 -32.79
CA HIS A 290 7.48 -12.61 -34.20
C HIS A 290 6.84 -13.88 -34.78
N GLU A 291 5.85 -13.73 -35.67
CA GLU A 291 5.06 -14.87 -36.22
C GLU A 291 5.92 -15.92 -36.93
N SER A 292 7.03 -15.48 -37.53
CA SER A 292 8.00 -16.36 -38.21
C SER A 292 8.96 -17.08 -37.26
N THR A 293 8.99 -16.73 -35.97
CA THR A 293 9.88 -17.33 -34.97
C THR A 293 9.20 -18.56 -34.37
N PRO A 294 9.75 -19.78 -34.56
CA PRO A 294 9.19 -20.96 -33.92
C PRO A 294 9.21 -20.81 -32.39
N PRO A 295 8.15 -21.21 -31.66
CA PRO A 295 8.08 -21.03 -30.21
C PRO A 295 9.28 -21.65 -29.45
N ALA A 296 9.83 -22.76 -29.95
CA ALA A 296 11.02 -23.40 -29.38
C ALA A 296 12.30 -22.53 -29.50
N CYS A 297 12.40 -21.69 -30.53
CA CYS A 297 13.55 -20.79 -30.73
C CYS A 297 13.57 -19.67 -29.68
N VAL A 298 12.41 -19.25 -29.19
CA VAL A 298 12.27 -18.18 -28.18
C VAL A 298 13.09 -18.53 -26.93
N THR A 299 13.00 -19.77 -26.44
CA THR A 299 13.77 -20.21 -25.26
C THR A 299 15.28 -20.13 -25.49
N TYR A 300 15.77 -20.51 -26.68
CA TYR A 300 17.20 -20.41 -27.01
C TYR A 300 17.67 -18.96 -27.11
N MET A 301 16.86 -18.08 -27.72
CA MET A 301 17.18 -16.66 -27.84
C MET A 301 17.25 -15.98 -26.47
N LEU A 302 16.29 -16.27 -25.58
CA LEU A 302 16.28 -15.76 -24.21
C LEU A 302 17.46 -16.31 -23.40
N THR A 303 17.76 -17.60 -23.52
CA THR A 303 18.94 -18.20 -22.86
C THR A 303 20.24 -17.54 -23.32
N THR A 304 20.36 -17.24 -24.62
CA THR A 304 21.52 -16.56 -25.19
C THR A 304 21.65 -15.15 -24.61
N ARG A 305 20.56 -14.39 -24.56
CA ARG A 305 20.52 -13.06 -23.93
C ARG A 305 20.98 -13.10 -22.47
N ARG A 306 20.49 -14.07 -21.68
CA ARG A 306 20.91 -14.24 -20.29
C ARG A 306 22.41 -14.48 -20.18
N LEU A 307 22.96 -15.37 -21.00
CA LEU A 307 24.39 -15.67 -21.02
C LEU A 307 25.23 -14.45 -21.41
N GLU A 308 24.80 -13.66 -22.40
CA GLU A 308 25.47 -12.41 -22.80
C GLU A 308 25.50 -11.38 -21.67
N ARG A 309 24.39 -11.25 -20.93
CA ARG A 309 24.29 -10.39 -19.74
C ARG A 309 25.22 -10.86 -18.63
N ASP A 310 25.20 -12.14 -18.30
CA ASP A 310 26.04 -12.73 -17.25
C ASP A 310 27.53 -12.57 -17.61
N LEU A 311 27.90 -12.76 -18.88
CA LEU A 311 29.25 -12.54 -19.38
C LEU A 311 29.69 -11.08 -19.25
N LYS A 312 28.80 -10.12 -19.54
CA LYS A 312 29.08 -8.69 -19.37
C LYS A 312 29.29 -8.31 -17.90
N GLU A 313 28.53 -8.90 -16.99
CA GLU A 313 28.66 -8.65 -15.55
C GLU A 313 29.94 -9.26 -14.97
N TYR A 314 30.26 -10.52 -15.31
CA TYR A 314 31.53 -11.13 -14.92
C TYR A 314 32.73 -10.34 -15.45
N LYS A 315 32.64 -9.79 -16.66
CA LYS A 315 33.70 -8.93 -17.20
C LYS A 315 33.90 -7.66 -16.36
N LYS A 316 32.82 -6.98 -15.95
CA LYS A 316 32.92 -5.82 -15.04
C LYS A 316 33.55 -6.16 -13.70
N GLN A 317 33.19 -7.32 -13.12
CA GLN A 317 33.75 -7.78 -11.85
C GLN A 317 35.25 -8.07 -11.97
N ILE A 318 35.67 -8.74 -13.06
CA ILE A 318 37.09 -8.97 -13.37
C ILE A 318 37.84 -7.65 -13.50
N ASP A 319 37.28 -6.66 -14.21
CA ASP A 319 37.90 -5.34 -14.37
C ASP A 319 38.02 -4.61 -13.02
N SER A 320 37.01 -4.70 -12.15
CA SER A 320 37.05 -4.11 -10.81
C SER A 320 38.13 -4.76 -9.94
N LEU A 321 38.14 -6.09 -9.84
CA LEU A 321 39.15 -6.83 -9.08
C LEU A 321 40.56 -6.57 -9.60
N SER A 322 40.71 -6.40 -10.91
CA SER A 322 42.00 -6.07 -11.52
C SER A 322 42.51 -4.69 -11.09
N ARG A 323 41.61 -3.70 -10.94
CA ARG A 323 41.96 -2.37 -10.40
C ARG A 323 42.34 -2.45 -8.93
N ASP A 324 41.56 -3.16 -8.12
CA ASP A 324 41.84 -3.33 -6.68
C ASP A 324 43.18 -4.02 -6.46
N ASN A 325 43.50 -5.03 -7.27
CA ASN A 325 44.79 -5.73 -7.22
C ASN A 325 45.96 -4.81 -7.59
N LEU A 326 45.77 -3.93 -8.59
CA LEU A 326 46.77 -2.94 -8.98
C LEU A 326 47.02 -1.93 -7.85
N GLU A 327 45.97 -1.47 -7.19
CA GLU A 327 46.06 -0.54 -6.07
C GLU A 327 46.75 -1.19 -4.86
N LEU A 328 46.39 -2.42 -4.51
CA LEU A 328 47.06 -3.19 -3.45
C LEU A 328 48.54 -3.40 -3.74
N ARG A 329 48.92 -3.69 -4.99
CA ARG A 329 50.32 -3.81 -5.41
C ARG A 329 51.08 -2.49 -5.26
N ALA A 330 50.46 -1.35 -5.60
CA ALA A 330 51.05 -0.04 -5.41
C ALA A 330 51.25 0.30 -3.92
N GLN A 331 50.29 -0.04 -3.07
CA GLN A 331 50.40 0.11 -1.62
C GLN A 331 51.52 -0.77 -1.04
N LEU A 332 51.64 -2.02 -1.51
CA LEU A 332 52.71 -2.93 -1.09
C LEU A 332 54.10 -2.43 -1.51
N ALA A 333 54.23 -1.87 -2.72
CA ALA A 333 55.49 -1.28 -3.19
C ALA A 333 55.93 -0.08 -2.32
N ASN A 334 54.99 0.72 -1.82
CA ASN A 334 55.28 1.83 -0.92
C ASN A 334 55.72 1.39 0.50
N LEU A 335 55.38 0.16 0.91
CA LEU A 335 55.79 -0.40 2.20
C LEU A 335 57.19 -1.04 2.15
N VAL A 336 57.70 -1.36 0.96
CA VAL A 336 59.02 -1.98 0.78
C VAL A 336 60.04 -0.91 0.37
N THR A 337 60.45 -0.07 1.32
CA THR A 337 61.70 0.69 1.22
C THR A 337 62.79 -0.01 2.05
N PRO A 338 64.00 -0.26 1.50
CA PRO A 338 65.02 -1.05 2.18
C PRO A 338 65.74 -0.23 3.26
N ALA A 339 65.41 -0.49 4.53
CA ALA A 339 66.18 0.00 5.68
C ALA A 339 66.91 -1.16 6.36
N ALA A 340 68.24 -1.01 6.39
CA ALA A 340 69.31 -1.78 7.01
C ALA A 340 68.95 -2.87 8.06
N ILE A 341 69.51 -4.06 7.83
CA ILE A 341 69.64 -5.17 8.79
C ILE A 341 70.87 -4.94 9.69
N PRO A 342 70.76 -5.16 11.02
CA PRO A 342 71.85 -5.75 11.80
C PRO A 342 71.42 -7.05 12.52
N PRO A 343 72.37 -7.92 12.91
CA PRO A 343 72.11 -9.35 13.07
C PRO A 343 71.76 -9.80 14.51
N VAL A 344 70.86 -10.80 14.54
CA VAL A 344 70.75 -12.01 15.41
C VAL A 344 71.03 -11.90 16.92
N ALA A 345 70.01 -12.24 17.72
CA ALA A 345 70.13 -13.16 18.86
C ALA A 345 68.78 -13.88 19.10
N ALA A 346 68.84 -15.19 19.31
CA ALA A 346 67.72 -16.14 19.36
C ALA A 346 67.29 -16.47 20.83
N PRO A 347 66.45 -17.50 21.10
CA PRO A 347 65.07 -17.33 21.57
C PRO A 347 64.81 -17.93 22.97
N VAL A 348 63.66 -17.63 23.61
CA VAL A 348 63.14 -18.46 24.70
C VAL A 348 61.64 -18.68 24.55
N TYR A 349 61.28 -19.96 24.45
CA TYR A 349 59.95 -20.54 24.44
C TYR A 349 59.26 -20.41 25.80
N HIS A 350 57.93 -20.33 25.85
CA HIS A 350 57.13 -21.27 26.64
C HIS A 350 55.67 -21.30 26.15
N ALA A 351 55.06 -22.45 26.38
CA ALA A 351 53.96 -23.09 25.67
C ALA A 351 52.65 -23.08 26.48
N VAL A 352 51.52 -23.17 25.76
CA VAL A 352 50.28 -23.97 26.03
C VAL A 352 49.45 -23.54 27.28
N ALA A 353 48.12 -23.39 27.29
CA ALA A 353 47.04 -24.29 26.86
C ALA A 353 45.68 -23.55 26.74
N GLY A 354 44.74 -24.13 25.98
CA GLY A 354 43.34 -23.71 25.88
C GLY A 354 42.42 -24.31 26.97
N PRO A 355 41.14 -24.60 26.66
CA PRO A 355 39.98 -23.78 27.03
C PRO A 355 38.98 -24.53 27.95
N SER A 356 38.00 -23.84 28.58
CA SER A 356 36.60 -24.30 28.66
C SER A 356 35.67 -23.34 29.42
N ALA A 357 34.38 -23.47 29.09
CA ALA A 357 33.22 -22.67 29.43
C ALA A 357 32.73 -22.77 30.89
N ARG A 358 31.94 -21.77 31.33
CA ARG A 358 30.83 -22.02 32.27
C ARG A 358 29.67 -21.04 32.13
N LYS A 359 28.48 -21.64 32.18
CA LYS A 359 27.12 -21.11 32.04
C LYS A 359 26.61 -20.41 33.31
N GLN A 360 25.68 -19.46 33.08
CA GLN A 360 24.47 -19.12 33.87
C GLN A 360 24.68 -18.57 35.30
N THR A 361 23.98 -17.52 35.76
CA THR A 361 22.52 -17.43 35.92
C THR A 361 22.10 -15.98 36.20
N ALA A 362 20.95 -15.57 35.67
CA ALA A 362 20.25 -14.35 36.05
C ALA A 362 19.12 -14.70 37.03
N LYS A 363 18.94 -13.90 38.08
CA LYS A 363 17.73 -13.88 38.92
C LYS A 363 17.04 -12.52 38.75
N ALA A 364 15.74 -12.59 38.45
CA ALA A 364 14.82 -11.48 38.35
C ALA A 364 14.37 -11.01 39.73
N GLN A 365 14.16 -9.70 39.89
CA GLN A 365 13.21 -9.13 40.85
C GLN A 365 12.48 -7.94 40.20
N GLN A 366 11.16 -7.96 40.31
CA GLN A 366 10.22 -6.91 39.92
C GLN A 366 10.25 -5.76 40.94
N GLY A 367 10.00 -4.53 40.48
CA GLY A 367 9.71 -3.38 41.33
C GLY A 367 9.10 -2.23 40.50
N GLN A 368 7.88 -1.83 40.84
CA GLN A 368 7.13 -0.71 40.25
C GLN A 368 7.60 0.66 40.80
N GLY A 369 7.49 1.74 40.01
CA GLY A 369 7.09 3.06 40.51
C GLY A 369 8.08 4.25 40.45
N LYS A 370 7.72 5.22 39.58
CA LYS A 370 8.02 6.68 39.52
C LYS A 370 9.27 7.21 38.78
N PRO A 371 9.13 8.36 38.08
CA PRO A 371 10.16 8.92 37.20
C PRO A 371 11.29 9.52 38.04
N LEU A 372 12.48 8.96 37.88
CA LEU A 372 13.70 9.50 38.45
C LEU A 372 14.09 10.76 37.67
N CYS A 373 13.96 11.94 38.29
CA CYS A 373 14.75 13.09 37.90
C CYS A 373 16.24 12.69 37.90
N PRO A 374 17.02 13.00 36.84
CA PRO A 374 18.38 12.51 36.75
C PRO A 374 19.26 13.10 37.87
N PRO A 375 20.12 12.29 38.50
CA PRO A 375 21.06 12.77 39.51
C PRO A 375 22.07 13.74 38.88
N LYS A 376 22.43 14.79 39.62
CA LYS A 376 23.45 15.78 39.22
C LYS A 376 24.77 15.04 38.91
N LEU A 377 25.17 15.03 37.64
CA LEU A 377 26.42 14.40 37.17
C LEU A 377 27.65 15.25 37.51
N LYS A 378 28.76 14.56 37.80
CA LYS A 378 30.14 15.11 37.93
C LYS A 378 30.60 15.77 36.60
N PRO A 379 31.66 16.60 36.58
CA PRO A 379 32.08 17.32 35.38
C PRO A 379 32.48 16.35 34.27
N THR A 380 31.76 16.38 33.15
CA THR A 380 31.90 15.48 31.99
C THR A 380 33.25 15.63 31.29
N THR A 381 33.80 14.52 30.76
CA THR A 381 34.93 14.43 29.80
C THR A 381 34.60 15.01 28.41
N LEU A 382 34.03 16.22 28.38
CA LEU A 382 33.59 16.87 27.15
C LEU A 382 34.80 17.36 26.35
N THR A 383 35.00 16.82 25.14
CA THR A 383 36.09 17.28 24.26
C THR A 383 35.80 18.70 23.76
N LYS A 384 36.84 19.41 23.30
CA LYS A 384 36.67 20.75 22.71
C LYS A 384 35.73 20.73 21.50
N LEU A 385 35.78 19.66 20.70
CA LEU A 385 34.91 19.49 19.55
C LEU A 385 33.45 19.28 19.98
N MET A 386 33.18 18.50 21.03
CA MET A 386 31.83 18.33 21.58
C MET A 386 31.29 19.63 22.18
N ALA A 387 32.13 20.42 22.86
CA ALA A 387 31.73 21.75 23.37
C ALA A 387 31.39 22.73 22.24
N ALA A 388 32.18 22.73 21.16
CA ALA A 388 31.89 23.51 19.96
C ALA A 388 30.59 23.05 19.28
N ALA A 389 30.34 21.74 19.22
CA ALA A 389 29.12 21.15 18.69
C ALA A 389 27.87 21.50 19.53
N ARG A 390 27.97 21.55 20.87
CA ARG A 390 26.86 21.99 21.74
C ARG A 390 26.48 23.46 21.56
N SER A 391 27.43 24.30 21.17
CA SER A 391 27.27 25.76 21.07
C SER A 391 27.11 26.26 19.63
N ASN A 392 26.99 25.36 18.64
CA ASN A 392 27.03 25.65 17.20
C ASN A 392 28.22 26.54 16.77
N ASN A 393 29.36 26.44 17.46
CA ASN A 393 30.53 27.28 17.18
C ASN A 393 31.35 26.72 16.01
N VAL A 394 30.94 27.06 14.79
CA VAL A 394 31.59 26.64 13.54
C VAL A 394 33.05 27.07 13.47
N ALA A 395 33.40 28.25 13.98
CA ALA A 395 34.76 28.78 13.97
C ALA A 395 35.71 27.95 14.84
N ALA A 396 35.23 27.44 15.98
CA ALA A 396 35.97 26.52 16.83
C ALA A 396 35.98 25.07 16.28
N ALA A 397 34.87 24.63 15.66
CA ALA A 397 34.73 23.27 15.14
C ALA A 397 35.59 22.99 13.88
N LYS A 398 35.59 23.90 12.89
CA LYS A 398 36.31 23.72 11.62
C LYS A 398 37.79 23.35 11.78
N PRO A 399 38.62 24.06 12.55
CA PRO A 399 40.04 23.71 12.69
C PRO A 399 40.21 22.34 13.37
N LEU A 400 39.40 22.02 14.39
CA LEU A 400 39.46 20.73 15.10
C LEU A 400 39.10 19.56 14.20
N ILE A 401 38.12 19.74 13.30
CA ILE A 401 37.72 18.73 12.31
C ILE A 401 38.83 18.54 11.26
N LEU A 402 39.42 19.63 10.75
CA LEU A 402 40.50 19.57 9.77
C LEU A 402 41.77 18.91 10.32
N SER A 403 42.09 19.16 11.59
CA SER A 403 43.21 18.51 12.28
C SER A 403 42.88 17.09 12.81
N LYS A 404 41.67 16.59 12.56
CA LYS A 404 41.14 15.30 13.07
C LYS A 404 41.28 15.14 14.59
N THR A 405 41.25 16.24 15.34
CA THR A 405 41.42 16.23 16.79
C THR A 405 40.12 15.79 17.46
N ASP A 406 40.16 14.67 18.19
CA ASP A 406 39.03 14.08 18.93
C ASP A 406 37.76 13.82 18.08
N VAL A 407 37.91 13.74 16.75
CA VAL A 407 36.83 13.29 15.86
C VAL A 407 36.51 11.83 16.19
N CYS A 408 35.22 11.48 16.24
CA CYS A 408 34.73 10.17 16.69
C CYS A 408 35.01 9.85 18.17
N ALA A 409 35.56 10.78 18.96
CA ALA A 409 35.69 10.60 20.40
C ALA A 409 34.30 10.52 21.05
N LYS A 410 34.22 9.81 22.18
CA LYS A 410 33.00 9.60 22.94
C LYS A 410 33.17 10.10 24.37
N ASP A 411 32.13 10.74 24.90
CA ASP A 411 32.09 11.13 26.31
C ASP A 411 31.70 9.95 27.22
N ASP A 412 31.48 10.23 28.51
CA ASP A 412 31.11 9.22 29.52
C ASP A 412 29.76 8.51 29.22
N LEU A 413 28.91 9.07 28.36
CA LEU A 413 27.65 8.46 27.90
C LEU A 413 27.81 7.72 26.56
N GLY A 414 29.00 7.77 25.97
CA GLY A 414 29.26 7.21 24.65
C GLY A 414 28.89 8.17 23.52
N MET A 415 28.55 9.43 23.83
CA MET A 415 28.06 10.39 22.83
C MET A 415 29.21 11.03 22.06
N THR A 416 29.03 11.18 20.75
CA THR A 416 29.96 11.89 19.86
C THR A 416 29.60 13.38 19.72
N ALA A 417 30.44 14.16 19.05
CA ALA A 417 30.17 15.57 18.79
C ALA A 417 28.89 15.79 17.94
N LEU A 418 28.62 14.93 16.95
CA LEU A 418 27.40 14.95 16.14
C LEU A 418 26.14 14.73 17.00
N MET A 419 26.19 13.81 17.97
CA MET A 419 25.06 13.58 18.88
C MET A 419 24.79 14.79 19.79
N HIS A 420 25.84 15.47 20.25
CA HIS A 420 25.69 16.72 21.00
C HIS A 420 25.13 17.87 20.14
N ALA A 421 25.58 17.98 18.88
CA ALA A 421 24.99 18.92 17.93
C ALA A 421 23.51 18.60 17.69
N ALA A 422 23.16 17.31 17.59
CA ALA A 422 21.81 16.85 17.33
C ALA A 422 20.83 17.24 18.45
N ARG A 423 21.22 17.06 19.72
CA ARG A 423 20.43 17.48 20.90
C ARG A 423 20.19 18.98 20.98
N THR A 424 21.13 19.78 20.47
CA THR A 424 21.13 21.25 20.58
C THR A 424 20.63 21.97 19.32
N GLN A 425 20.28 21.25 18.25
CA GLN A 425 19.97 21.80 16.93
C GLN A 425 21.11 22.66 16.35
N SER A 426 22.36 22.27 16.60
CA SER A 426 23.55 22.93 16.04
C SER A 426 23.81 22.46 14.61
N LEU A 427 22.94 22.88 13.68
CA LEU A 427 22.86 22.35 12.31
C LEU A 427 24.14 22.59 11.50
N ASP A 428 24.79 23.74 11.67
CA ASP A 428 25.97 24.08 10.88
C ASP A 428 27.17 23.20 11.25
N VAL A 429 27.35 22.93 12.55
CA VAL A 429 28.37 21.98 13.01
C VAL A 429 28.00 20.55 12.64
N ALA A 430 26.72 20.16 12.73
CA ALA A 430 26.25 18.85 12.29
C ALA A 430 26.55 18.58 10.80
N LYS A 431 26.39 19.58 9.93
CA LYS A 431 26.74 19.49 8.51
C LYS A 431 28.21 19.15 8.24
N LEU A 432 29.10 19.63 9.10
CA LEU A 432 30.54 19.33 9.01
C LEU A 432 30.89 17.94 9.54
N LEU A 433 30.13 17.44 10.52
CA LEU A 433 30.43 16.19 11.22
C LEU A 433 29.74 14.96 10.62
N VAL A 434 28.63 15.12 9.88
CA VAL A 434 27.79 13.99 9.47
C VAL A 434 28.54 12.93 8.65
N TYR A 435 29.43 13.33 7.73
CA TYR A 435 30.20 12.38 6.93
C TYR A 435 31.31 11.66 7.71
N LEU A 436 31.61 12.12 8.92
CA LEU A 436 32.64 11.56 9.80
C LEU A 436 32.04 10.67 10.90
N GLU A 437 30.86 11.03 11.40
CA GLU A 437 30.26 10.38 12.59
C GLU A 437 28.90 9.72 12.33
N ARG A 438 28.37 9.73 11.10
CA ARG A 438 27.09 9.06 10.79
C ARG A 438 27.12 7.59 11.18
N GLY A 439 26.03 7.11 11.78
CA GLY A 439 25.87 5.72 12.18
C GLY A 439 26.59 5.34 13.47
N MET A 440 27.35 6.23 14.08
CA MET A 440 27.89 6.01 15.42
C MET A 440 26.75 6.00 16.45
N ARG A 441 26.94 5.24 17.53
CA ARG A 441 25.94 5.03 18.59
C ARG A 441 26.51 5.26 19.99
N ASP A 442 25.68 5.80 20.88
CA ASP A 442 25.99 5.93 22.31
C ASP A 442 25.99 4.55 23.01
N TYR A 443 26.27 4.48 24.31
CA TYR A 443 26.28 3.21 25.03
C TYR A 443 24.91 2.54 25.18
N THR A 444 23.83 3.27 24.91
CA THR A 444 22.46 2.73 24.84
C THR A 444 22.06 2.37 23.41
N GLY A 445 22.96 2.53 22.42
CA GLY A 445 22.71 2.25 21.01
C GLY A 445 22.07 3.40 20.24
N LYS A 446 21.87 4.58 20.84
CA LYS A 446 21.19 5.71 20.18
C LYS A 446 22.12 6.43 19.21
N SER A 447 21.61 6.70 18.01
CA SER A 447 22.27 7.54 17.00
C SER A 447 22.00 9.03 17.23
N ALA A 448 22.62 9.89 16.43
CA ALA A 448 22.36 11.33 16.48
C ALA A 448 20.90 11.66 16.10
N LEU A 449 20.33 10.96 15.12
CA LEU A 449 18.91 11.06 14.73
C LEU A 449 17.98 10.73 15.90
N ILE A 450 18.25 9.65 16.65
CA ILE A 450 17.44 9.28 17.82
C ILE A 450 17.52 10.36 18.90
N HIS A 451 18.70 10.90 19.19
CA HIS A 451 18.83 12.01 20.15
C HIS A 451 18.09 13.28 19.70
N ALA A 452 18.13 13.61 18.40
CA ALA A 452 17.36 14.72 17.85
C ALA A 452 15.85 14.48 17.99
N ALA A 453 15.40 13.23 17.81
CA ALA A 453 13.99 12.87 17.95
C ALA A 453 13.49 12.93 19.39
N ILE A 454 14.26 12.44 20.36
CA ILE A 454 13.96 12.56 21.79
C ILE A 454 13.76 14.03 22.19
N ASP A 455 14.63 14.92 21.71
CA ASP A 455 14.60 16.35 22.05
C ASP A 455 13.67 17.18 21.12
N GLY A 456 12.94 16.55 20.19
CA GLY A 456 11.96 17.22 19.31
C GLY A 456 12.57 18.18 18.28
N ARG A 457 13.81 17.94 17.85
CA ARG A 457 14.59 18.83 16.97
C ARG A 457 14.25 18.62 15.49
N ILE A 458 13.11 19.17 15.04
CA ILE A 458 12.55 18.91 13.70
C ILE A 458 13.54 19.16 12.55
N THR A 459 14.21 20.32 12.51
CA THR A 459 15.14 20.65 11.41
C THR A 459 16.36 19.74 11.40
N MET A 460 16.87 19.40 12.59
CA MET A 460 17.96 18.45 12.73
C MET A 460 17.54 17.05 12.28
N VAL A 461 16.34 16.61 12.66
CA VAL A 461 15.80 15.32 12.22
C VAL A 461 15.67 15.27 10.71
N LYS A 462 15.09 16.29 10.06
CA LYS A 462 15.01 16.36 8.59
C LYS A 462 16.39 16.24 7.93
N TYR A 463 17.41 16.85 8.53
CA TYR A 463 18.77 16.78 8.01
C TYR A 463 19.41 15.40 8.22
N LEU A 464 19.27 14.82 9.40
CA LEU A 464 19.89 13.53 9.74
C LEU A 464 19.16 12.32 9.16
N LEU A 465 17.89 12.47 8.76
CA LEU A 465 17.07 11.38 8.24
C LEU A 465 17.69 10.72 7.01
N GLU A 466 18.24 11.52 6.09
CA GLU A 466 18.94 11.05 4.89
C GLU A 466 20.24 10.27 5.18
N HIS A 467 20.72 10.31 6.42
CA HIS A 467 22.00 9.73 6.82
C HIS A 467 21.89 8.60 7.83
N GLU A 468 20.84 8.61 8.65
CA GLU A 468 20.70 7.74 9.82
C GLU A 468 19.32 7.09 9.95
N LYS A 469 18.46 7.17 8.93
CA LYS A 469 17.17 6.45 8.93
C LYS A 469 17.36 4.96 9.19
N THR A 470 16.35 4.36 9.82
CA THR A 470 16.28 2.93 10.20
C THR A 470 17.29 2.50 11.27
N LEU A 471 18.14 3.38 11.79
CA LEU A 471 18.95 3.07 12.96
C LEU A 471 18.06 3.03 14.20
N SER A 472 18.28 2.00 15.01
CA SER A 472 17.58 1.77 16.27
C SER A 472 18.54 1.76 17.45
N ASP A 473 18.02 1.87 18.66
CA ASP A 473 18.81 1.61 19.86
C ASP A 473 19.00 0.09 20.12
N VAL A 474 19.60 -0.27 21.26
CA VAL A 474 19.84 -1.69 21.61
C VAL A 474 18.55 -2.48 21.87
N GLN A 475 17.41 -1.82 22.09
CA GLN A 475 16.09 -2.43 22.21
C GLN A 475 15.35 -2.49 20.87
N GLY A 476 15.94 -2.00 19.78
CA GLY A 476 15.25 -1.90 18.49
C GLY A 476 14.34 -0.67 18.38
N ILE A 477 14.37 0.25 19.35
CA ILE A 477 13.51 1.44 19.33
C ILE A 477 14.10 2.48 18.36
N THR A 478 13.28 2.93 17.40
CA THR A 478 13.65 3.86 16.33
C THR A 478 13.39 5.33 16.72
N ALA A 479 13.83 6.27 15.87
CA ALA A 479 13.58 7.69 16.10
C ALA A 479 12.07 8.01 16.05
N LEU A 480 11.29 7.36 15.18
CA LEU A 480 9.83 7.48 15.11
C LEU A 480 9.16 7.02 16.41
N MET A 481 9.56 5.87 16.95
CA MET A 481 9.01 5.36 18.22
C MET A 481 9.32 6.32 19.37
N TYR A 482 10.54 6.84 19.44
CA TYR A 482 10.89 7.88 20.42
C TYR A 482 10.08 9.16 20.22
N ALA A 483 9.83 9.59 18.98
CA ALA A 483 8.97 10.74 18.72
C ALA A 483 7.53 10.52 19.24
N VAL A 484 7.00 9.30 19.14
CA VAL A 484 5.69 8.95 19.72
C VAL A 484 5.73 8.93 21.24
N ILE A 485 6.72 8.25 21.83
CA ILE A 485 6.89 8.12 23.29
C ILE A 485 6.98 9.49 23.98
N TYR A 486 7.69 10.44 23.36
CA TYR A 486 7.86 11.79 23.89
C TYR A 486 6.80 12.79 23.40
N GLY A 487 5.80 12.35 22.63
CA GLY A 487 4.65 13.17 22.23
C GLY A 487 4.93 14.20 21.12
N HIS A 488 6.01 14.04 20.35
CA HIS A 488 6.41 14.96 19.28
C HIS A 488 5.60 14.73 17.99
N LYS A 489 4.29 15.01 18.02
CA LYS A 489 3.37 14.78 16.88
C LYS A 489 3.86 15.35 15.54
N LYS A 490 4.42 16.57 15.53
CA LYS A 490 4.96 17.17 14.29
C LYS A 490 6.13 16.38 13.73
N LEU A 491 6.91 15.75 14.60
CA LEU A 491 8.04 14.93 14.21
C LEU A 491 7.59 13.57 13.68
N VAL A 492 6.53 12.98 14.24
CA VAL A 492 5.87 11.79 13.69
C VAL A 492 5.49 12.01 12.23
N ALA A 493 4.92 13.17 11.88
CA ALA A 493 4.57 13.50 10.50
C ALA A 493 5.78 13.60 9.55
N VAL A 494 6.99 13.87 10.07
CA VAL A 494 8.24 13.92 9.30
C VAL A 494 8.90 12.55 9.20
N LEU A 495 8.85 11.76 10.27
CA LEU A 495 9.53 10.47 10.37
C LEU A 495 8.71 9.32 9.78
N LYS A 496 7.38 9.46 9.69
CA LYS A 496 6.48 8.37 9.28
C LYS A 496 6.85 7.77 7.91
N ASP A 497 7.26 8.57 6.94
CA ASP A 497 7.46 8.08 5.56
C ASP A 497 8.73 7.23 5.44
N GLU A 498 9.69 7.41 6.36
CA GLU A 498 10.98 6.73 6.37
C GLU A 498 11.09 5.61 7.42
N GLU A 499 10.42 5.73 8.57
CA GLU A 499 10.57 4.80 9.71
C GLU A 499 9.28 4.09 10.15
N CYS A 500 8.15 4.28 9.46
CA CYS A 500 6.96 3.47 9.75
C CYS A 500 7.21 1.98 9.50
N LYS A 501 6.42 1.13 10.17
CA LYS A 501 6.46 -0.34 10.07
C LYS A 501 7.73 -1.00 10.62
N LEU A 502 8.66 -0.23 11.17
CA LEU A 502 9.75 -0.79 11.95
C LEU A 502 9.21 -1.31 13.29
N GLN A 503 9.77 -2.42 13.76
CA GLN A 503 9.40 -3.06 15.02
C GLN A 503 10.62 -3.10 15.95
N ASP A 504 10.37 -2.88 17.24
CA ASP A 504 11.40 -3.06 18.26
C ASP A 504 11.61 -4.57 18.55
N ASN A 505 12.51 -4.90 19.48
CA ASN A 505 12.80 -6.29 19.84
C ASN A 505 11.61 -7.05 20.44
N LYS A 506 10.52 -6.37 20.81
CA LYS A 506 9.26 -6.98 21.27
C LYS A 506 8.22 -7.09 20.15
N GLY A 507 8.56 -6.69 18.93
CA GLY A 507 7.61 -6.60 17.83
C GLY A 507 6.72 -5.34 17.91
N GLN A 508 6.98 -4.38 18.81
CA GLN A 508 6.10 -3.24 18.96
C GLN A 508 6.39 -2.17 17.90
N THR A 509 5.33 -1.63 17.29
CA THR A 509 5.38 -0.53 16.32
C THR A 509 5.13 0.82 16.99
N ALA A 510 5.40 1.92 16.29
CA ALA A 510 5.12 3.27 16.78
C ALA A 510 3.62 3.50 17.03
N LEU A 511 2.73 2.88 16.25
CA LEU A 511 1.28 2.89 16.45
C LEU A 511 0.87 2.14 17.72
N MET A 512 1.52 1.02 18.07
CA MET A 512 1.26 0.32 19.34
C MET A 512 1.65 1.20 20.54
N TYR A 513 2.79 1.90 20.47
CA TYR A 513 3.15 2.91 21.46
C TYR A 513 2.14 4.07 21.52
N ALA A 514 1.53 4.46 20.39
CA ALA A 514 0.50 5.49 20.36
C ALA A 514 -0.82 5.00 20.98
N ALA A 515 -1.21 3.76 20.69
CA ALA A 515 -2.36 3.08 21.28
C ALA A 515 -2.22 2.95 22.80
N ASP A 516 -1.08 2.46 23.29
CA ASP A 516 -0.78 2.31 24.73
C ASP A 516 -0.86 3.64 25.49
N ASN A 517 -0.65 4.78 24.82
CA ASN A 517 -0.67 6.12 25.41
C ASN A 517 -1.97 6.91 25.12
N ASN A 518 -2.99 6.29 24.53
CA ASN A 518 -4.23 6.92 24.04
C ASN A 518 -3.99 8.16 23.13
N ASN A 519 -2.90 8.15 22.35
CA ASN A 519 -2.50 9.30 21.53
C ASN A 519 -3.24 9.32 20.19
N CYS A 520 -4.54 9.65 20.24
CA CYS A 520 -5.44 9.70 19.09
C CYS A 520 -4.90 10.54 17.92
N GLY A 521 -4.19 11.64 18.22
CA GLY A 521 -3.58 12.50 17.21
C GLY A 521 -2.45 11.83 16.44
N VAL A 522 -1.68 10.95 17.08
CA VAL A 522 -0.66 10.13 16.40
C VAL A 522 -1.28 8.92 15.73
N ILE A 523 -2.31 8.30 16.34
CA ILE A 523 -3.06 7.19 15.74
C ILE A 523 -3.63 7.62 14.38
N SER A 524 -4.24 8.80 14.28
CA SER A 524 -4.75 9.33 13.01
C SER A 524 -3.68 9.49 11.90
N ILE A 525 -2.40 9.57 12.28
CA ILE A 525 -1.27 9.68 11.35
C ILE A 525 -0.74 8.29 10.99
N LEU A 526 -0.58 7.41 11.98
CA LEU A 526 0.13 6.14 11.82
C LEU A 526 -0.78 4.94 11.49
N ALA A 527 -2.07 5.00 11.81
CA ALA A 527 -2.99 3.86 11.68
C ALA A 527 -3.05 3.32 10.25
N GLN A 528 -3.11 4.21 9.25
CA GLN A 528 -3.12 3.82 7.83
C GLN A 528 -1.85 3.08 7.36
N TYR A 529 -0.75 3.15 8.12
CA TYR A 529 0.52 2.51 7.78
C TYR A 529 0.80 1.25 8.61
N GLU A 530 0.43 1.26 9.89
CA GLU A 530 0.85 0.23 10.87
C GLU A 530 -0.31 -0.54 11.51
N ALA A 531 -1.57 -0.27 11.12
CA ALA A 531 -2.70 -1.08 11.56
C ALA A 531 -2.49 -2.56 11.17
N MET A 532 -3.09 -3.47 11.93
CA MET A 532 -2.95 -4.93 11.79
C MET A 532 -1.56 -5.53 12.00
N MET A 533 -0.50 -4.72 12.13
CA MET A 533 0.81 -5.25 12.56
C MET A 533 0.71 -5.82 13.97
N LYS A 534 1.43 -6.92 14.22
CA LYS A 534 1.37 -7.67 15.48
C LYS A 534 2.70 -7.64 16.21
N ASP A 535 2.64 -7.48 17.53
CA ASP A 535 3.78 -7.67 18.39
C ASP A 535 4.14 -9.17 18.52
N ASN A 536 5.21 -9.48 19.26
CA ASN A 536 5.60 -10.88 19.48
C ASN A 536 4.57 -11.71 20.26
N ASN A 537 3.57 -11.08 20.87
CA ASN A 537 2.44 -11.74 21.54
C ASN A 537 1.22 -11.89 20.61
N GLY A 538 1.30 -11.42 19.37
CA GLY A 538 0.19 -11.45 18.41
C GLY A 538 -0.82 -10.30 18.55
N HIS A 539 -0.55 -9.30 19.40
CA HIS A 539 -1.44 -8.16 19.62
C HIS A 539 -1.22 -7.06 18.59
N THR A 540 -2.32 -6.51 18.05
CA THR A 540 -2.32 -5.31 17.22
C THR A 540 -2.42 -4.05 18.07
N ALA A 541 -2.24 -2.86 17.47
CA ALA A 541 -2.45 -1.60 18.16
C ALA A 541 -3.89 -1.45 18.71
N PHE A 542 -4.90 -1.98 18.01
CA PHE A 542 -6.28 -2.04 18.52
C PHE A 542 -6.35 -2.86 19.82
N MET A 543 -5.71 -4.04 19.85
CA MET A 543 -5.66 -4.88 21.05
C MET A 543 -4.93 -4.19 22.21
N HIS A 544 -3.84 -3.45 21.93
CA HIS A 544 -3.19 -2.61 22.94
C HIS A 544 -4.16 -1.57 23.51
N ALA A 545 -4.92 -0.87 22.66
CA ALA A 545 -5.92 0.09 23.12
C ALA A 545 -7.02 -0.56 23.97
N LEU A 546 -7.50 -1.75 23.59
CA LEU A 546 -8.50 -2.51 24.36
C LEU A 546 -7.96 -2.97 25.72
N LEU A 547 -6.76 -3.57 25.76
CA LEU A 547 -6.12 -4.06 26.99
C LEU A 547 -5.84 -2.93 27.99
N ARG A 548 -5.68 -1.69 27.51
CA ARG A 548 -5.50 -0.49 28.33
C ARG A 548 -6.81 0.24 28.65
N GLY A 549 -7.94 -0.19 28.09
CA GLY A 549 -9.24 0.48 28.26
C GLY A 549 -9.34 1.84 27.55
N HIS A 550 -8.51 2.09 26.54
CA HIS A 550 -8.45 3.34 25.77
C HIS A 550 -9.50 3.32 24.65
N LYS A 551 -10.73 3.69 25.01
CA LYS A 551 -11.90 3.61 24.12
C LYS A 551 -11.76 4.46 22.86
N GLU A 552 -11.24 5.68 22.97
CA GLU A 552 -11.10 6.58 21.83
C GLU A 552 -10.06 6.06 20.83
N ALA A 553 -8.91 5.60 21.32
CA ALA A 553 -7.90 4.93 20.50
C ALA A 553 -8.46 3.68 19.83
N ALA A 554 -9.18 2.83 20.58
CA ALA A 554 -9.78 1.62 20.06
C ALA A 554 -10.80 1.93 18.95
N ALA A 555 -11.66 2.93 19.13
CA ALA A 555 -12.62 3.35 18.11
C ALA A 555 -11.94 3.83 16.81
N LEU A 556 -10.85 4.59 16.91
CA LEU A 556 -10.09 5.05 15.74
C LEU A 556 -9.36 3.93 15.02
N LEU A 557 -8.93 2.89 15.74
CA LEU A 557 -8.18 1.75 15.20
C LEU A 557 -9.10 0.67 14.63
N LEU A 558 -10.31 0.53 15.17
CA LEU A 558 -11.29 -0.49 14.76
C LEU A 558 -11.58 -0.46 13.26
N GLN A 559 -11.69 0.73 12.66
CA GLN A 559 -11.93 0.87 11.21
C GLN A 559 -10.82 0.28 10.33
N TYR A 560 -9.60 0.14 10.87
CA TYR A 560 -8.46 -0.42 10.14
C TYR A 560 -8.25 -1.90 10.46
N ASP A 561 -8.45 -2.30 11.72
CA ASP A 561 -8.24 -3.68 12.14
C ASP A 561 -9.42 -4.59 11.80
N ASP A 562 -10.63 -4.03 11.70
CA ASP A 562 -11.84 -4.80 11.38
C ASP A 562 -12.86 -3.96 10.58
N PRO A 563 -12.57 -3.66 9.29
CA PRO A 563 -13.46 -2.89 8.44
C PRO A 563 -14.80 -3.60 8.26
N VAL A 564 -15.88 -2.84 8.08
CA VAL A 564 -17.16 -3.44 7.69
C VAL A 564 -17.03 -4.07 6.29
N ASP A 565 -17.69 -5.20 6.05
CA ASP A 565 -17.71 -5.82 4.72
C ASP A 565 -18.68 -5.10 3.77
N ASP A 566 -18.79 -5.58 2.52
CA ASP A 566 -19.65 -4.97 1.48
C ASP A 566 -21.14 -4.89 1.88
N VAL A 567 -21.56 -5.70 2.86
CA VAL A 567 -22.93 -5.74 3.37
C VAL A 567 -23.06 -4.90 4.65
N GLY A 568 -21.96 -4.35 5.16
CA GLY A 568 -21.92 -3.56 6.38
C GLY A 568 -21.86 -4.38 7.66
N ARG A 569 -21.45 -5.67 7.61
CA ARG A 569 -21.30 -6.48 8.83
C ARG A 569 -20.18 -5.92 9.69
N THR A 570 -20.43 -5.81 10.98
CA THR A 570 -19.47 -5.33 11.98
C THR A 570 -18.65 -6.49 12.54
N ALA A 571 -17.53 -6.16 13.20
CA ALA A 571 -16.73 -7.11 13.99
C ALA A 571 -17.60 -7.91 14.97
N LEU A 572 -18.51 -7.22 15.67
CA LEU A 572 -19.43 -7.80 16.64
C LEU A 572 -20.36 -8.83 15.99
N MET A 573 -20.87 -8.56 14.79
CA MET A 573 -21.72 -9.48 14.04
C MET A 573 -20.94 -10.72 13.58
N ARG A 574 -19.72 -10.53 13.04
CA ARG A 574 -18.85 -11.63 12.64
C ARG A 574 -18.44 -12.51 13.81
N ALA A 575 -18.07 -11.90 14.95
CA ALA A 575 -17.71 -12.63 16.15
C ALA A 575 -18.86 -13.51 16.66
N VAL A 576 -20.11 -13.05 16.54
CA VAL A 576 -21.30 -13.87 16.83
C VAL A 576 -21.48 -15.00 15.80
N ASP A 577 -21.35 -14.71 14.51
CA ASP A 577 -21.51 -15.70 13.43
C ASP A 577 -20.46 -16.82 13.49
N GLU A 578 -19.25 -16.50 13.95
CA GLU A 578 -18.11 -17.41 14.12
C GLU A 578 -18.01 -18.03 15.53
N ASP A 579 -18.95 -17.73 16.43
CA ASP A 579 -18.97 -18.15 17.84
C ASP A 579 -17.72 -17.76 18.65
N ASN A 580 -17.11 -16.63 18.30
CA ASN A 580 -15.92 -16.09 18.95
C ASN A 580 -16.28 -15.09 20.06
N LEU A 581 -16.88 -15.61 21.13
CA LEU A 581 -17.53 -14.81 22.18
C LEU A 581 -16.55 -13.98 23.04
N ASP A 582 -15.26 -14.34 23.06
CA ASP A 582 -14.24 -13.67 23.88
C ASP A 582 -14.06 -12.18 23.51
N PHE A 583 -14.37 -11.80 22.27
CA PHE A 583 -14.24 -10.42 21.79
C PHE A 583 -15.48 -9.55 22.05
N LEU A 584 -16.65 -10.15 22.34
CA LEU A 584 -17.91 -9.42 22.52
C LEU A 584 -17.81 -8.33 23.59
N PRO A 585 -17.25 -8.54 24.80
CA PRO A 585 -17.15 -7.49 25.82
C PRO A 585 -16.38 -6.24 25.36
N PHE A 586 -15.45 -6.40 24.42
CA PHE A 586 -14.66 -5.30 23.86
C PHE A 586 -15.36 -4.61 22.68
N LEU A 587 -16.09 -5.38 21.87
CA LEU A 587 -16.77 -4.89 20.67
C LEU A 587 -18.13 -4.26 20.97
N ILE A 588 -18.87 -4.76 21.97
CA ILE A 588 -20.18 -4.25 22.38
C ILE A 588 -20.15 -2.72 22.64
N PRO A 589 -19.22 -2.17 23.44
CA PRO A 589 -19.17 -0.73 23.67
C PRO A 589 -18.93 0.10 22.41
N LEU A 590 -18.33 -0.48 21.37
CA LEU A 590 -17.94 0.20 20.14
C LEU A 590 -18.98 0.07 19.02
N GLN A 591 -19.71 -1.06 18.96
CA GLN A 591 -20.53 -1.43 17.80
C GLN A 591 -21.99 -1.78 18.12
N LYS A 592 -22.41 -1.74 19.40
CA LYS A 592 -23.79 -2.06 19.76
C LYS A 592 -24.80 -1.24 18.96
N GLY A 593 -25.82 -1.93 18.46
CA GLY A 593 -26.94 -1.31 17.74
C GLY A 593 -26.62 -0.80 16.34
N LEU A 594 -25.40 -1.02 15.84
CA LEU A 594 -25.11 -0.88 14.42
C LEU A 594 -25.88 -1.95 13.63
N ARG A 595 -26.27 -1.60 12.41
CA ARG A 595 -27.04 -2.47 11.51
C ARG A 595 -26.32 -2.63 10.17
N THR A 596 -26.45 -3.80 9.55
CA THR A 596 -25.96 -4.02 8.19
C THR A 596 -26.62 -3.05 7.20
N LEU A 597 -25.88 -2.66 6.16
CA LEU A 597 -26.35 -1.73 5.15
C LEU A 597 -26.92 -2.44 3.93
N GLY A 598 -26.42 -3.65 3.64
CA GLY A 598 -26.86 -4.49 2.54
C GLY A 598 -27.76 -5.63 2.98
N GLU A 599 -28.25 -6.35 1.99
CA GLU A 599 -29.08 -7.53 2.17
C GLU A 599 -28.19 -8.77 2.35
N GLU A 600 -28.56 -9.65 3.28
CA GLU A 600 -27.83 -10.89 3.54
C GLU A 600 -28.76 -12.07 3.78
N THR A 601 -28.20 -13.27 3.67
CA THR A 601 -28.87 -14.51 4.04
C THR A 601 -28.14 -15.19 5.19
N ILE A 602 -28.88 -15.58 6.23
CA ILE A 602 -28.38 -16.33 7.38
C ILE A 602 -29.18 -17.61 7.47
N GLY A 603 -28.54 -18.74 7.21
CA GLY A 603 -29.25 -20.00 6.99
C GLY A 603 -30.22 -19.86 5.81
N SER A 604 -31.52 -19.99 6.07
CA SER A 604 -32.59 -19.82 5.10
C SER A 604 -33.32 -18.47 5.19
N TYR A 605 -32.85 -17.56 6.05
CA TYR A 605 -33.53 -16.30 6.33
C TYR A 605 -32.88 -15.16 5.57
N PHE A 606 -33.71 -14.38 4.89
CA PHE A 606 -33.30 -13.14 4.26
C PHE A 606 -33.44 -11.98 5.26
N VAL A 607 -32.37 -11.24 5.49
CA VAL A 607 -32.31 -10.20 6.52
C VAL A 607 -31.69 -8.94 5.94
N THR A 608 -32.22 -7.78 6.33
CA THR A 608 -31.75 -6.47 5.87
C THR A 608 -31.68 -5.53 7.07
N GLY A 609 -30.54 -4.89 7.35
CA GLY A 609 -30.43 -4.08 8.57
C GLY A 609 -30.30 -4.90 9.85
N ARG A 610 -29.59 -6.03 9.79
CA ARG A 610 -29.38 -6.96 10.90
C ARG A 610 -28.52 -6.36 12.02
N THR A 611 -28.83 -6.69 13.28
CA THR A 611 -27.92 -6.56 14.44
C THR A 611 -27.21 -7.87 14.81
N ALA A 612 -26.21 -7.83 15.69
CA ALA A 612 -25.53 -9.03 16.17
C ALA A 612 -26.50 -9.97 16.90
N LEU A 613 -27.38 -9.40 17.74
CA LEU A 613 -28.42 -10.12 18.48
C LEU A 613 -29.42 -10.85 17.56
N MET A 614 -29.80 -10.26 16.42
CA MET A 614 -30.72 -10.89 15.47
C MET A 614 -30.15 -12.18 14.88
N GLY A 615 -28.88 -12.20 14.49
CA GLY A 615 -28.31 -13.46 13.98
C GLY A 615 -27.91 -14.44 15.07
N ALA A 616 -27.53 -13.99 16.27
CA ALA A 616 -27.44 -14.87 17.43
C ALA A 616 -28.76 -15.63 17.66
N SER A 617 -29.88 -14.93 17.44
CA SER A 617 -31.23 -15.49 17.57
C SER A 617 -31.60 -16.47 16.46
N ILE A 618 -31.15 -16.26 15.22
CA ILE A 618 -31.33 -17.21 14.11
C ILE A 618 -30.49 -18.48 14.34
N CYS A 619 -29.23 -18.31 14.75
CA CYS A 619 -28.28 -19.40 14.98
C CYS A 619 -28.46 -20.12 16.33
N ASN A 620 -29.43 -19.70 17.15
CA ASN A 620 -29.66 -20.21 18.51
C ASN A 620 -28.43 -20.13 19.44
N ASN A 621 -27.60 -19.10 19.30
CA ASN A 621 -26.42 -18.89 20.15
C ASN A 621 -26.82 -18.22 21.47
N LEU A 622 -27.16 -19.03 22.47
CA LEU A 622 -27.71 -18.56 23.75
C LEU A 622 -26.74 -17.67 24.54
N GLU A 623 -25.44 -17.97 24.50
CA GLU A 623 -24.42 -17.18 25.22
C GLU A 623 -24.24 -15.80 24.57
N ALA A 624 -24.17 -15.73 23.24
CA ALA A 624 -24.17 -14.45 22.54
C ALA A 624 -25.44 -13.63 22.84
N ILE A 625 -26.62 -14.27 22.87
CA ILE A 625 -27.88 -13.59 23.22
C ILE A 625 -27.81 -13.01 24.63
N ARG A 626 -27.32 -13.75 25.62
CA ARG A 626 -27.19 -13.25 27.01
C ARG A 626 -26.26 -12.05 27.12
N LEU A 627 -25.18 -12.04 26.34
CA LEU A 627 -24.24 -10.91 26.31
C LEU A 627 -24.81 -9.68 25.58
N LEU A 628 -25.70 -9.86 24.61
CA LEU A 628 -26.17 -8.80 23.72
C LEU A 628 -27.57 -8.24 24.04
N VAL A 629 -28.43 -8.99 24.74
CA VAL A 629 -29.84 -8.63 24.93
C VAL A 629 -30.03 -7.28 25.62
N GLU A 630 -29.22 -6.97 26.63
CA GLU A 630 -29.24 -5.68 27.34
C GLU A 630 -28.74 -4.50 26.49
N HIS A 631 -28.21 -4.76 25.30
CA HIS A 631 -27.57 -3.75 24.45
C HIS A 631 -28.29 -3.55 23.11
N GLU A 632 -28.92 -4.59 22.56
CA GLU A 632 -29.52 -4.56 21.22
C GLU A 632 -31.00 -4.94 21.19
N ALA A 633 -31.62 -5.30 22.31
CA ALA A 633 -33.04 -5.63 22.31
C ALA A 633 -33.90 -4.44 21.84
N ARG A 634 -35.02 -4.77 21.20
CA ARG A 634 -36.00 -3.84 20.61
C ARG A 634 -35.54 -3.12 19.35
N ILE A 635 -34.30 -3.34 18.90
CA ILE A 635 -33.85 -2.84 17.60
C ILE A 635 -34.56 -3.65 16.51
N GLN A 636 -35.04 -2.96 15.49
CA GLN A 636 -35.72 -3.54 14.34
C GLN A 636 -34.83 -3.50 13.10
N ASP A 637 -34.92 -4.55 12.30
CA ASP A 637 -34.32 -4.62 10.97
C ASP A 637 -35.11 -3.70 10.00
N SER A 638 -34.72 -3.65 8.73
CA SER A 638 -35.37 -2.76 7.75
C SER A 638 -36.82 -3.14 7.44
N ASN A 639 -37.21 -4.38 7.72
CA ASN A 639 -38.58 -4.90 7.58
C ASN A 639 -39.37 -4.84 8.90
N GLY A 640 -38.79 -4.29 9.97
CA GLY A 640 -39.42 -4.23 11.29
C GLY A 640 -39.28 -5.51 12.13
N TYR A 641 -38.48 -6.50 11.71
CA TYR A 641 -38.25 -7.72 12.48
C TYR A 641 -37.31 -7.44 13.66
N THR A 642 -37.64 -7.99 14.83
CA THR A 642 -36.77 -8.00 16.01
C THR A 642 -36.06 -9.35 16.16
N ALA A 643 -35.10 -9.43 17.09
CA ALA A 643 -34.41 -10.68 17.43
C ALA A 643 -35.39 -11.80 17.85
N LEU A 644 -36.41 -11.47 18.65
CA LEU A 644 -37.47 -12.37 19.09
C LEU A 644 -38.30 -12.90 17.91
N MET A 645 -38.56 -12.07 16.90
CA MET A 645 -39.30 -12.51 15.70
C MET A 645 -38.50 -13.54 14.90
N PHE A 646 -37.19 -13.33 14.76
CA PHE A 646 -36.32 -14.31 14.12
C PHE A 646 -36.20 -15.60 14.92
N ALA A 647 -36.07 -15.53 16.25
CA ALA A 647 -36.07 -16.71 17.12
C ALA A 647 -37.37 -17.54 16.98
N ALA A 648 -38.52 -16.85 16.91
CA ALA A 648 -39.82 -17.47 16.73
C ALA A 648 -39.96 -18.17 15.37
N GLN A 649 -39.52 -17.52 14.27
CA GLN A 649 -39.55 -18.13 12.94
C GLN A 649 -38.59 -19.32 12.82
N ALA A 650 -37.43 -19.23 13.47
CA ALA A 650 -36.42 -20.28 13.50
C ALA A 650 -36.76 -21.45 14.44
N ALA A 651 -37.91 -21.42 15.12
CA ALA A 651 -38.30 -22.43 16.10
C ALA A 651 -37.31 -22.57 17.28
N ASN A 652 -36.57 -21.51 17.60
CA ASN A 652 -35.56 -21.50 18.66
C ASN A 652 -36.20 -21.18 20.02
N TYR A 653 -36.62 -22.22 20.75
CA TYR A 653 -37.38 -22.10 22.00
C TYR A 653 -36.62 -21.36 23.10
N GLU A 654 -35.36 -21.72 23.35
CA GLU A 654 -34.56 -21.13 24.43
C GLU A 654 -34.19 -19.67 24.13
N ALA A 655 -33.82 -19.36 22.88
CA ALA A 655 -33.62 -17.97 22.44
C ALA A 655 -34.90 -17.13 22.63
N THR A 656 -36.05 -17.69 22.25
CA THR A 656 -37.36 -17.06 22.45
C THR A 656 -37.62 -16.78 23.93
N GLN A 657 -37.32 -17.73 24.81
CA GLN A 657 -37.51 -17.58 26.25
C GLN A 657 -36.66 -16.43 26.83
N ILE A 658 -35.42 -16.28 26.37
CA ILE A 658 -34.51 -15.20 26.84
C ILE A 658 -34.99 -13.83 26.35
N LEU A 659 -35.43 -13.75 25.09
CA LEU A 659 -35.79 -12.49 24.43
C LEU A 659 -37.19 -11.98 24.78
N LEU A 660 -38.08 -12.88 25.22
CA LEU A 660 -39.49 -12.56 25.49
C LEU A 660 -39.69 -11.31 26.38
N PRO A 661 -39.01 -11.20 27.54
CA PRO A 661 -39.20 -10.06 28.44
C PRO A 661 -38.82 -8.70 27.85
N TYR A 662 -38.03 -8.70 26.78
CA TYR A 662 -37.49 -7.48 26.20
C TYR A 662 -38.29 -6.97 25.00
N GLU A 663 -38.82 -7.88 24.18
CA GLU A 663 -39.34 -7.56 22.84
C GLU A 663 -40.79 -7.98 22.59
N GLN A 664 -41.46 -8.52 23.60
CA GLN A 664 -42.86 -8.91 23.48
C GLN A 664 -43.75 -7.77 22.98
N GLY A 665 -44.68 -8.11 22.08
CA GLY A 665 -45.70 -7.19 21.58
C GLY A 665 -45.22 -6.22 20.50
N ILE A 666 -43.93 -6.15 20.21
CA ILE A 666 -43.39 -5.37 19.08
C ILE A 666 -43.93 -5.94 17.77
N ARG A 667 -44.23 -5.06 16.81
CA ARG A 667 -44.80 -5.40 15.50
C ARG A 667 -43.85 -5.03 14.38
N ASN A 668 -43.71 -5.90 13.40
CA ASN A 668 -42.99 -5.60 12.17
C ASN A 668 -43.81 -4.70 11.24
N THR A 669 -43.26 -4.36 10.07
CA THR A 669 -43.94 -3.52 9.06
C THR A 669 -45.23 -4.14 8.52
N GLN A 670 -45.40 -5.45 8.63
CA GLN A 670 -46.62 -6.18 8.28
C GLN A 670 -47.63 -6.23 9.44
N GLY A 671 -47.34 -5.59 10.57
CA GLY A 671 -48.18 -5.60 11.77
C GLY A 671 -48.12 -6.90 12.59
N LYS A 672 -47.24 -7.84 12.24
CA LYS A 672 -47.12 -9.16 12.90
C LYS A 672 -46.22 -9.07 14.13
N THR A 673 -46.63 -9.75 15.21
CA THR A 673 -45.79 -9.98 16.39
C THR A 673 -45.04 -11.31 16.27
N ALA A 674 -44.04 -11.56 17.12
CA ALA A 674 -43.35 -12.84 17.17
C ALA A 674 -44.30 -14.04 17.41
N ALA A 675 -45.37 -13.84 18.19
CA ALA A 675 -46.40 -14.86 18.41
C ALA A 675 -47.18 -15.20 17.13
N MET A 676 -47.51 -14.19 16.31
CA MET A 676 -48.19 -14.40 15.02
C MET A 676 -47.27 -15.15 14.05
N LEU A 677 -45.97 -14.84 14.05
CA LEU A 677 -44.99 -15.55 13.23
C LEU A 677 -44.81 -17.01 13.68
N ALA A 678 -44.81 -17.29 14.99
CA ALA A 678 -44.77 -18.66 15.51
C ALA A 678 -46.02 -19.48 15.13
N GLU A 679 -47.19 -18.85 15.08
CA GLU A 679 -48.44 -19.45 14.59
C GLU A 679 -48.34 -19.82 13.10
N GLU A 680 -47.80 -18.93 12.27
CA GLU A 680 -47.58 -19.18 10.84
C GLU A 680 -46.58 -20.32 10.59
N CYS A 681 -45.55 -20.43 11.41
CA CYS A 681 -44.57 -21.53 11.37
C CYS A 681 -45.07 -22.82 12.04
N ASN A 682 -46.27 -22.81 12.66
CA ASN A 682 -46.86 -23.95 13.37
C ASN A 682 -46.00 -24.51 14.53
N CYS A 683 -45.25 -23.64 15.22
CA CYS A 683 -44.37 -24.00 16.34
C CYS A 683 -45.14 -24.02 17.67
N ARG A 684 -45.73 -25.17 18.02
CA ARG A 684 -46.63 -25.31 19.18
C ARG A 684 -45.97 -24.98 20.52
N GLU A 685 -44.70 -25.34 20.68
CA GLU A 685 -43.90 -25.15 21.88
C GLU A 685 -43.68 -23.65 22.14
N ILE A 686 -43.34 -22.89 21.10
CA ILE A 686 -43.15 -21.44 21.17
C ILE A 686 -44.48 -20.73 21.42
N ILE A 687 -45.56 -21.15 20.74
CA ILE A 687 -46.90 -20.59 20.98
C ILE A 687 -47.31 -20.81 22.45
N ALA A 688 -47.06 -22.00 23.00
CA ALA A 688 -47.36 -22.31 24.39
C ALA A 688 -46.53 -21.43 25.36
N LEU A 689 -45.26 -21.22 25.07
CA LEU A 689 -44.38 -20.33 25.85
C LEU A 689 -44.88 -18.88 25.87
N MET A 690 -45.43 -18.39 24.75
CA MET A 690 -45.93 -17.03 24.61
C MET A 690 -47.35 -16.81 25.15
N LYS A 691 -48.12 -17.86 25.48
CA LYS A 691 -49.51 -17.75 25.95
C LYS A 691 -49.71 -16.91 27.22
N PRO A 692 -48.93 -17.09 28.31
CA PRO A 692 -49.09 -16.30 29.53
C PRO A 692 -48.91 -14.79 29.28
N TYR A 693 -48.10 -14.47 28.28
CA TYR A 693 -47.71 -13.13 27.89
C TYR A 693 -48.74 -12.50 26.91
N ARG A 694 -49.54 -13.31 26.21
CA ARG A 694 -50.64 -12.81 25.36
C ARG A 694 -51.77 -12.18 26.17
N SER A 695 -52.08 -12.75 27.34
CA SER A 695 -53.14 -12.26 28.23
C SER A 695 -52.88 -10.87 28.82
N GLU A 696 -51.62 -10.45 28.98
CA GLU A 696 -51.28 -9.09 29.42
C GLU A 696 -51.53 -8.02 28.35
N ILE A 697 -51.50 -8.39 27.06
CA ILE A 697 -51.78 -7.45 25.95
C ILE A 697 -53.29 -7.30 25.72
N ASP A 698 -54.05 -8.38 25.90
CA ASP A 698 -55.51 -8.33 25.76
C ASP A 698 -56.17 -7.62 26.96
N SER A 699 -55.55 -7.61 28.15
CA SER A 699 -56.01 -6.82 29.29
C SER A 699 -55.67 -5.33 29.18
N LEU A 700 -54.57 -4.95 28.52
CA LEU A 700 -54.17 -3.54 28.31
C LEU A 700 -54.88 -2.85 27.15
N LYS A 701 -55.66 -3.59 26.34
CA LYS A 701 -56.53 -3.04 25.29
C LYS A 701 -57.99 -2.84 25.74
N GLY A 702 -58.26 -3.15 27.00
CA GLY A 702 -59.61 -3.19 27.58
C GLY A 702 -59.99 -1.98 28.45
N ASP A 703 -59.21 -0.90 28.48
CA ASP A 703 -59.54 0.36 29.17
C ASP A 703 -59.48 1.57 28.24
#